data_AF-A0A813C731-F1
#
_entry.id   AF-A0A813C731-F1
#
_cell.length_a   1.000
_cell.length_b   1.000
_cell.length_c   1.000
_cell.angle_alpha   90.00
_cell.angle_beta   90.00
_cell.angle_gamma   90.00
#
_symmetry.space_group_name_H-M   'P 1'
#
loop_
_entity.id
_entity.type
_entity.pdbx_description
1 polymer ?
#
loop_
_entity_poly.entity_id
_entity_poly.type
_entity_poly.pdbx_seq_one_letter_code
_entity_poly.pdbx_strand_id
1 'polypeptide(L)'
;MLNGSKDPERPKQAVILAAGRGSRLVPYTDALPTALISIGGKSMVAHTISTLRRQGVESFYLCRGWKGDVFDEHLTSLGDGVQLIDCPDFATTGMLESLRVALPHVRPGPLLVCYGDIIFRHSVARQLLETTGGIAAVVNAAAPGKESKGFNEVEVVAASGSGPDRAIRRIGKGRRVSECDCAGEFAGLVKFSTSGRGIMEEVVRRLFQEDKSCTGQAWSLPWWLEPVGRASLCDLLQLMADEGICISLAMVFGGWHEVNTPPDLTRAWNDTALFLSEEDTVTQVKAMGACLLSEANDLKRPLPIVAKELNVNLERLECLLKGNLEVSDALDIMRKMSEVYAVPLNDLWLDADDTDAGVRVFTMEASESSARILDRKDRTGSRTPYYEYRDAAMSRCSQFRPEWIKVLRVVASGDPLDPDVQMNNGHLMMQTTLFIGPVDFYYTDSLADASAVSAVVLVDGRDVVNYGSPGGAALFVLALAACGLWSAFVGPTKRAARVDRVALEASRKFIVGGNWKANGSPDSVKKLVKDLNDGDITAKDVEVVCAPPFVFLSEVQGSLRKDFAVAAQNLWDKDPGAWTGEIPAQMLADMGIKWVVLGHSERRENCGETSQIVAEKTKFAVDNGFSTLTCIGEKLDAREGGKTFEVLDEQLKPLADVLSEEDWEKVVLAYEPVWAIGTGKVATPEQAEETHAYIRKWLTDNVSEKVSDSVRIQYGGSVNDKNAADLGQQPNIDGFLVGGASLKGVTYGGAVRRAFTELSRVGAKQVAALAGDSRNPEEARECVLKRCLAAECLSPAELVSALAPGVAEGRAWELLRGAEASSNEIQSLADVLNVRVSDLLVSPLEDEEEVVVTYAEKSQQHARRMNGYVLFPGARTRHQPDLKTFDMEVLESAAPGESLSCGLHTFVYHFGSEAVELRWSTRLGASRATILRPGDSSYIAPLVEHSFSVIPGAAQEPGMNGAACGKGRRLFLVRIPGQLSGETLAEFATFSTHGRERVGAETVQWYN
;
A
#
# COMPACT_ATOMS: atom_id res chain seq x y z
N MET A 1 -10.05 -45.25 34.53
CA MET A 1 -8.69 -44.68 34.55
C MET A 1 -7.89 -45.36 33.47
N LEU A 2 -7.26 -44.61 32.56
CA LEU A 2 -6.21 -45.09 31.67
C LEU A 2 -5.11 -44.03 31.71
N ASN A 3 -3.91 -44.40 32.15
CA ASN A 3 -2.77 -43.49 32.16
C ASN A 3 -2.22 -43.38 30.74
N GLY A 4 -2.51 -42.28 30.06
CA GLY A 4 -1.89 -41.98 28.77
C GLY A 4 -0.38 -41.78 28.90
N SER A 5 0.36 -42.03 27.82
CA SER A 5 1.77 -41.64 27.70
C SER A 5 1.93 -40.13 27.89
N LYS A 6 3.04 -39.71 28.50
CA LYS A 6 3.32 -38.27 28.70
C LYS A 6 3.78 -37.56 27.42
N ASP A 7 4.29 -38.30 26.45
CA ASP A 7 4.65 -37.76 25.13
C ASP A 7 3.41 -37.67 24.21
N PRO A 8 3.23 -36.57 23.46
CA PRO A 8 2.13 -36.42 22.52
C PRO A 8 2.37 -37.26 21.26
N GLU A 9 1.42 -38.14 20.92
CA GLU A 9 1.42 -38.88 19.66
C GLU A 9 1.36 -37.90 18.46
N ARG A 10 2.40 -37.88 17.62
CA ARG A 10 2.46 -37.04 16.41
C ARG A 10 1.82 -37.78 15.22
N PRO A 11 0.73 -37.29 14.61
CA PRO A 11 0.16 -37.88 13.41
C PRO A 11 1.09 -37.76 12.20
N LYS A 12 1.23 -38.87 11.46
CA LYS A 12 1.84 -38.91 10.13
C LYS A 12 0.82 -38.71 9.00
N GLN A 13 -0.44 -38.41 9.32
CA GLN A 13 -1.53 -38.34 8.35
C GLN A 13 -2.58 -37.27 8.69
N ALA A 14 -3.18 -36.70 7.65
CA ALA A 14 -4.21 -35.67 7.75
C ALA A 14 -5.38 -35.90 6.77
N VAL A 15 -6.61 -35.64 7.22
CA VAL A 15 -7.79 -35.47 6.36
C VAL A 15 -8.04 -33.98 6.15
N ILE A 16 -8.23 -33.57 4.90
CA ILE A 16 -8.49 -32.17 4.50
C ILE A 16 -9.89 -32.10 3.89
N LEU A 17 -10.77 -31.32 4.52
CA LEU A 17 -12.18 -31.21 4.17
C LEU A 17 -12.40 -30.08 3.14
N ALA A 18 -12.16 -30.38 1.86
CA ALA A 18 -12.13 -29.42 0.75
C ALA A 18 -13.32 -29.51 -0.24
N ALA A 19 -14.42 -30.18 0.15
CA ALA A 19 -15.55 -30.48 -0.75
C ALA A 19 -16.49 -29.28 -1.03
N GLY A 20 -16.33 -28.16 -0.30
CA GLY A 20 -17.22 -27.00 -0.37
C GLY A 20 -17.04 -26.11 -1.60
N ARG A 21 -18.12 -25.40 -1.99
CA ARG A 21 -18.09 -24.42 -3.10
C ARG A 21 -17.50 -23.05 -2.73
N GLY A 22 -17.61 -22.63 -1.47
CA GLY A 22 -17.22 -21.27 -1.04
C GLY A 22 -18.03 -20.17 -1.74
N SER A 23 -19.37 -20.25 -1.73
CA SER A 23 -20.27 -19.35 -2.49
C SER A 23 -20.12 -17.84 -2.22
N ARG A 24 -19.46 -17.46 -1.13
CA ARG A 24 -19.10 -16.07 -0.78
C ARG A 24 -17.85 -15.54 -1.52
N LEU A 25 -17.16 -16.37 -2.31
CA LEU A 25 -15.98 -16.06 -3.13
C LEU A 25 -16.28 -16.05 -4.64
N VAL A 26 -17.53 -15.91 -5.06
CA VAL A 26 -17.88 -15.62 -6.47
C VAL A 26 -17.25 -14.27 -6.87
N PRO A 27 -16.59 -14.14 -8.05
CA PRO A 27 -16.50 -15.11 -9.15
C PRO A 27 -15.35 -16.12 -9.08
N TYR A 28 -14.40 -15.99 -8.15
CA TYR A 28 -13.21 -16.87 -8.05
C TYR A 28 -13.59 -18.36 -7.98
N THR A 29 -14.71 -18.69 -7.32
CA THR A 29 -15.19 -20.08 -7.14
C THR A 29 -16.07 -20.65 -8.27
N ASP A 30 -16.32 -19.89 -9.34
CA ASP A 30 -17.14 -20.37 -10.46
C ASP A 30 -16.32 -21.26 -11.41
N ALA A 31 -15.04 -20.95 -11.60
CA ALA A 31 -14.10 -21.79 -12.32
C ALA A 31 -13.50 -22.90 -11.44
N LEU A 32 -13.18 -22.58 -10.18
CA LEU A 32 -12.19 -23.28 -9.35
C LEU A 32 -12.75 -23.66 -7.96
N PRO A 33 -12.41 -24.83 -7.38
CA PRO A 33 -12.68 -25.14 -5.97
C PRO A 33 -12.01 -24.15 -5.01
N THR A 34 -12.65 -23.82 -3.89
CA THR A 34 -12.13 -22.85 -2.90
C THR A 34 -10.72 -23.18 -2.44
N ALA A 35 -10.46 -24.44 -2.10
CA ALA A 35 -9.16 -24.92 -1.63
C ALA A 35 -8.02 -24.81 -2.67
N LEU A 36 -8.36 -24.66 -3.97
CA LEU A 36 -7.41 -24.47 -5.06
C LEU A 36 -7.12 -23.00 -5.38
N ILE A 37 -7.84 -22.03 -4.78
CA ILE A 37 -7.55 -20.59 -4.95
C ILE A 37 -6.10 -20.30 -4.55
N SER A 38 -5.37 -19.60 -5.42
CA SER A 38 -3.96 -19.27 -5.24
C SER A 38 -3.77 -18.03 -4.37
N ILE A 39 -2.85 -18.13 -3.41
CA ILE A 39 -2.42 -17.06 -2.51
C ILE A 39 -0.90 -17.04 -2.50
N GLY A 40 -0.27 -15.93 -2.90
CA GLY A 40 1.19 -15.85 -2.98
C GLY A 40 1.84 -16.89 -3.93
N GLY A 41 1.13 -17.31 -4.98
CA GLY A 41 1.63 -18.27 -5.97
C GLY A 41 1.47 -19.76 -5.64
N LYS A 42 0.73 -20.12 -4.57
CA LYS A 42 0.35 -21.51 -4.27
C LYS A 42 -1.11 -21.58 -3.84
N SER A 43 -1.79 -22.69 -4.13
CA SER A 43 -3.14 -22.93 -3.63
C SER A 43 -3.20 -23.05 -2.11
N MET A 44 -4.34 -22.72 -1.50
CA MET A 44 -4.54 -22.85 -0.05
C MET A 44 -4.27 -24.27 0.45
N VAL A 45 -4.74 -25.29 -0.29
CA VAL A 45 -4.45 -26.69 0.03
C VAL A 45 -2.96 -27.04 -0.10
N ALA A 46 -2.23 -26.45 -1.07
CA ALA A 46 -0.78 -26.65 -1.20
C ALA A 46 -0.01 -26.00 -0.04
N HIS A 47 -0.44 -24.82 0.45
CA HIS A 47 0.10 -24.22 1.68
C HIS A 47 -0.13 -25.12 2.89
N THR A 48 -1.36 -25.57 3.12
CA THR A 48 -1.72 -26.47 4.23
C THR A 48 -0.95 -27.80 4.17
N ILE A 49 -0.85 -28.43 3.00
CA ILE A 49 -0.04 -29.64 2.79
C ILE A 49 1.44 -29.35 3.06
N SER A 50 2.01 -28.24 2.56
CA SER A 50 3.40 -27.87 2.80
C SER A 50 3.69 -27.64 4.28
N THR A 51 2.81 -26.92 4.98
CA THR A 51 2.90 -26.64 6.42
C THR A 51 2.88 -27.91 7.25
N LEU A 52 1.97 -28.84 6.95
CA LEU A 52 1.87 -30.11 7.65
C LEU A 52 2.99 -31.09 7.29
N ARG A 53 3.44 -31.13 6.03
CA ARG A 53 4.57 -31.95 5.57
C ARG A 53 5.88 -31.55 6.28
N ARG A 54 6.11 -30.25 6.53
CA ARG A 54 7.24 -29.76 7.37
C ARG A 54 7.17 -30.23 8.84
N GLN A 55 6.00 -30.61 9.35
CA GLN A 55 5.83 -31.18 10.70
C GLN A 55 5.90 -32.72 10.75
N GLY A 56 6.17 -33.39 9.62
CA GLY A 56 6.26 -34.86 9.54
C GLY A 56 4.97 -35.58 9.13
N VAL A 57 4.01 -34.88 8.53
CA VAL A 57 2.84 -35.51 7.90
C VAL A 57 3.21 -36.06 6.51
N GLU A 58 2.99 -37.35 6.31
CA GLU A 58 3.44 -38.16 5.16
C GLU A 58 2.29 -38.63 4.26
N SER A 59 1.03 -38.47 4.69
CA SER A 59 -0.14 -38.93 3.92
C SER A 59 -1.34 -38.00 4.11
N PHE A 60 -1.96 -37.60 3.01
CA PHE A 60 -3.00 -36.58 2.97
C PHE A 60 -4.24 -37.11 2.25
N TYR A 61 -5.39 -37.01 2.89
CA TYR A 61 -6.68 -37.50 2.37
C TYR A 61 -7.57 -36.28 2.08
N LEU A 62 -7.63 -35.89 0.81
CA LEU A 62 -8.26 -34.66 0.36
C LEU A 62 -9.70 -34.92 -0.11
N CYS A 63 -10.67 -34.60 0.74
CA CYS A 63 -12.10 -34.72 0.43
C CYS A 63 -12.49 -33.66 -0.61
N ARG A 64 -12.90 -34.10 -1.81
CA ARG A 64 -13.30 -33.23 -2.91
C ARG A 64 -14.78 -33.39 -3.27
N GLY A 65 -15.40 -32.33 -3.78
CA GLY A 65 -16.84 -32.24 -4.01
C GLY A 65 -17.15 -31.27 -5.15
N TRP A 66 -17.40 -29.99 -4.83
CA TRP A 66 -17.55 -28.95 -5.86
C TRP A 66 -16.33 -28.93 -6.78
N LYS A 67 -16.54 -29.23 -8.07
CA LYS A 67 -15.50 -29.29 -9.09
C LYS A 67 -14.30 -30.19 -8.71
N GLY A 68 -14.61 -31.38 -8.20
CA GLY A 68 -13.61 -32.38 -7.80
C GLY A 68 -12.63 -32.77 -8.92
N ASP A 69 -13.08 -32.75 -10.16
CA ASP A 69 -12.31 -32.96 -11.39
C ASP A 69 -11.10 -32.01 -11.51
N VAL A 70 -11.23 -30.75 -11.10
CA VAL A 70 -10.13 -29.76 -11.17
C VAL A 70 -8.98 -30.10 -10.21
N PHE A 71 -9.20 -30.94 -9.19
CA PHE A 71 -8.11 -31.44 -8.34
C PHE A 71 -7.23 -32.49 -9.03
N ASP A 72 -7.71 -33.19 -10.06
CA ASP A 72 -6.89 -34.17 -10.80
C ASP A 72 -5.76 -33.46 -11.57
N GLU A 73 -6.08 -32.34 -12.23
CA GLU A 73 -5.12 -31.49 -12.93
C GLU A 73 -4.05 -30.92 -11.98
N HIS A 74 -4.45 -30.60 -10.75
CA HIS A 74 -3.58 -30.00 -9.74
C HIS A 74 -2.82 -31.01 -8.89
N LEU A 75 -3.16 -32.31 -8.93
CA LEU A 75 -2.63 -33.33 -8.00
C LEU A 75 -1.10 -33.37 -7.95
N THR A 76 -0.45 -33.29 -9.11
CA THR A 76 1.03 -33.24 -9.23
C THR A 76 1.64 -32.07 -8.46
N SER A 77 0.96 -30.92 -8.40
CA SER A 77 1.45 -29.72 -7.68
C SER A 77 1.37 -29.85 -6.15
N LEU A 78 0.54 -30.76 -5.63
CA LEU A 78 0.40 -31.04 -4.20
C LEU A 78 1.52 -31.97 -3.68
N GLY A 79 2.14 -32.72 -4.61
CA GLY A 79 3.26 -33.63 -4.37
C GLY A 79 2.87 -34.94 -3.67
N ASP A 80 3.87 -35.78 -3.43
CA ASP A 80 3.68 -37.18 -3.00
C ASP A 80 2.88 -37.37 -1.70
N GLY A 81 2.18 -38.49 -1.61
CA GLY A 81 1.40 -38.89 -0.44
C GLY A 81 -0.02 -38.31 -0.37
N VAL A 82 -0.46 -37.57 -1.39
CA VAL A 82 -1.83 -37.03 -1.49
C VAL A 82 -2.74 -38.03 -2.20
N GLN A 83 -3.89 -38.32 -1.58
CA GLN A 83 -4.96 -39.14 -2.11
C GLN A 83 -6.26 -38.31 -2.15
N LEU A 84 -6.89 -38.24 -3.33
CA LEU A 84 -8.20 -37.60 -3.50
C LEU A 84 -9.32 -38.55 -3.04
N ILE A 85 -10.31 -38.02 -2.34
CA ILE A 85 -11.47 -38.75 -1.81
C ILE A 85 -12.76 -38.09 -2.32
N ASP A 86 -13.48 -38.78 -3.20
CA ASP A 86 -14.71 -38.27 -3.79
C ASP A 86 -15.89 -38.26 -2.82
N CYS A 87 -16.49 -37.09 -2.62
CA CYS A 87 -17.67 -36.88 -1.77
C CYS A 87 -18.86 -36.47 -2.66
N PRO A 88 -19.53 -37.42 -3.35
CA PRO A 88 -20.48 -37.11 -4.43
C PRO A 88 -21.69 -36.28 -3.97
N ASP A 89 -22.20 -36.53 -2.76
CA ASP A 89 -23.42 -35.90 -2.24
C ASP A 89 -23.19 -34.52 -1.58
N PHE A 90 -21.97 -33.94 -1.69
CA PHE A 90 -21.54 -32.68 -1.03
C PHE A 90 -22.52 -31.50 -1.19
N ALA A 91 -23.31 -31.46 -2.27
CA ALA A 91 -24.29 -30.42 -2.53
C ALA A 91 -25.51 -30.48 -1.59
N THR A 92 -25.67 -31.58 -0.84
CA THR A 92 -26.77 -31.80 0.12
C THR A 92 -26.29 -32.09 1.54
N THR A 93 -25.02 -32.47 1.70
CA THR A 93 -24.38 -32.91 2.95
C THR A 93 -23.36 -31.91 3.49
N GLY A 94 -22.79 -32.20 4.67
CA GLY A 94 -21.88 -31.33 5.41
C GLY A 94 -20.48 -31.92 5.62
N MET A 95 -19.63 -31.15 6.31
CA MET A 95 -18.23 -31.52 6.58
C MET A 95 -18.08 -32.86 7.30
N LEU A 96 -19.03 -33.22 8.18
CA LEU A 96 -18.98 -34.48 8.92
C LEU A 96 -19.17 -35.72 8.03
N GLU A 97 -19.98 -35.60 6.97
CA GLU A 97 -20.14 -36.67 5.97
C GLU A 97 -18.87 -36.83 5.12
N SER A 98 -18.23 -35.71 4.74
CA SER A 98 -16.94 -35.74 4.05
C SER A 98 -15.86 -36.45 4.88
N LEU A 99 -15.85 -36.21 6.21
CA LEU A 99 -14.99 -36.95 7.14
C LEU A 99 -15.36 -38.45 7.19
N ARG A 100 -16.65 -38.80 7.30
CA ARG A 100 -17.10 -40.21 7.32
C ARG A 100 -16.66 -40.97 6.07
N VAL A 101 -16.77 -40.37 4.88
CA VAL A 101 -16.32 -40.95 3.60
C VAL A 101 -14.79 -41.11 3.55
N ALA A 102 -14.03 -40.21 4.19
CA ALA A 102 -12.58 -40.33 4.27
C ALA A 102 -12.10 -41.45 5.21
N LEU A 103 -12.70 -41.61 6.39
CA LEU A 103 -12.20 -42.49 7.46
C LEU A 103 -11.81 -43.92 7.04
N PRO A 104 -12.58 -44.65 6.19
CA PRO A 104 -12.19 -45.98 5.69
C PRO A 104 -10.86 -46.05 4.92
N HIS A 105 -10.38 -44.92 4.40
CA HIS A 105 -9.13 -44.81 3.65
C HIS A 105 -7.92 -44.49 4.56
N VAL A 106 -8.16 -44.01 5.78
CA VAL A 106 -7.14 -43.50 6.71
C VAL A 106 -6.48 -44.64 7.49
N ARG A 107 -5.17 -44.83 7.30
CA ARG A 107 -4.37 -45.88 7.97
C ARG A 107 -4.53 -45.83 9.50
N PRO A 108 -4.48 -46.95 10.24
CA PRO A 108 -4.58 -46.94 11.70
C PRO A 108 -3.54 -46.03 12.38
N GLY A 109 -3.92 -45.44 13.52
CA GLY A 109 -3.06 -44.53 14.30
C GLY A 109 -3.58 -43.08 14.35
N PRO A 110 -2.77 -42.13 14.88
CA PRO A 110 -3.17 -40.74 15.12
C PRO A 110 -3.51 -40.02 13.81
N LEU A 111 -4.34 -38.98 13.91
CA LEU A 111 -4.91 -38.28 12.76
C LEU A 111 -5.03 -36.77 13.01
N LEU A 112 -4.70 -35.96 12.01
CA LEU A 112 -5.15 -34.56 11.90
C LEU A 112 -6.42 -34.49 11.04
N VAL A 113 -7.34 -33.60 11.40
CA VAL A 113 -8.47 -33.21 10.53
C VAL A 113 -8.47 -31.69 10.41
N CYS A 114 -8.53 -31.18 9.17
CA CYS A 114 -8.57 -29.74 8.91
C CYS A 114 -9.59 -29.36 7.83
N TYR A 115 -10.03 -28.10 7.82
CA TYR A 115 -10.79 -27.54 6.70
C TYR A 115 -9.89 -27.30 5.47
N GLY A 116 -10.49 -27.17 4.29
CA GLY A 116 -9.77 -26.91 3.03
C GLY A 116 -9.67 -25.42 2.63
N ASP A 117 -10.36 -24.55 3.34
CA ASP A 117 -10.45 -23.09 3.14
C ASP A 117 -9.63 -22.28 4.16
N ILE A 118 -8.79 -22.96 4.94
CA ILE A 118 -7.87 -22.35 5.92
C ILE A 118 -6.42 -22.40 5.46
N ILE A 119 -5.64 -21.40 5.88
CA ILE A 119 -4.17 -21.36 5.79
C ILE A 119 -3.58 -21.00 7.15
N PHE A 120 -2.40 -21.53 7.49
CA PHE A 120 -1.77 -21.31 8.79
C PHE A 120 -0.25 -21.52 8.79
N ARG A 121 0.43 -20.84 9.73
CA ARG A 121 1.89 -20.91 9.96
C ARG A 121 2.31 -22.25 10.58
N HIS A 122 3.61 -22.56 10.48
CA HIS A 122 4.20 -23.75 11.10
C HIS A 122 4.07 -23.78 12.62
N SER A 123 4.06 -22.61 13.28
CA SER A 123 3.86 -22.48 14.72
C SER A 123 2.48 -22.95 15.17
N VAL A 124 1.41 -22.61 14.44
CA VAL A 124 0.04 -23.11 14.70
C VAL A 124 0.00 -24.64 14.62
N ALA A 125 0.63 -25.23 13.59
CA ALA A 125 0.72 -26.67 13.44
C ALA A 125 1.54 -27.33 14.56
N ARG A 126 2.69 -26.75 14.93
CA ARG A 126 3.54 -27.21 16.04
C ARG A 126 2.79 -27.18 17.37
N GLN A 127 2.15 -26.06 17.70
CA GLN A 127 1.40 -25.86 18.95
C GLN A 127 0.33 -26.93 19.13
N LEU A 128 -0.40 -27.28 18.06
CA LEU A 128 -1.36 -28.38 18.07
C LEU A 128 -0.69 -29.74 18.30
N LEU A 129 0.43 -30.01 17.64
CA LEU A 129 1.15 -31.27 17.76
C LEU A 129 1.75 -31.48 19.17
N GLU A 130 2.18 -30.40 19.82
CA GLU A 130 2.77 -30.40 21.15
C GLU A 130 1.71 -30.36 22.28
N THR A 131 0.52 -29.82 22.02
CA THR A 131 -0.62 -29.84 22.97
C THR A 131 -0.98 -31.28 23.38
N THR A 132 -0.94 -31.59 24.68
CA THR A 132 -1.25 -32.92 25.21
C THR A 132 -2.75 -33.17 25.34
N GLY A 133 -3.15 -34.45 25.34
CA GLY A 133 -4.56 -34.87 25.42
C GLY A 133 -4.92 -35.92 24.38
N GLY A 134 -6.09 -36.56 24.54
CA GLY A 134 -6.59 -37.53 23.55
C GLY A 134 -7.11 -36.85 22.27
N ILE A 135 -7.71 -35.67 22.43
CA ILE A 135 -8.18 -34.81 21.34
C ILE A 135 -7.72 -33.39 21.66
N ALA A 136 -7.22 -32.65 20.68
CA ALA A 136 -6.87 -31.24 20.81
C ALA A 136 -7.39 -30.46 19.60
N ALA A 137 -7.92 -29.26 19.83
CA ALA A 137 -8.44 -28.38 18.77
C ALA A 137 -7.74 -27.02 18.84
N VAL A 138 -7.44 -26.42 17.68
CA VAL A 138 -6.82 -25.09 17.62
C VAL A 138 -7.86 -24.01 17.89
N VAL A 139 -7.53 -23.10 18.82
CA VAL A 139 -8.40 -22.01 19.24
C VAL A 139 -7.63 -20.70 19.14
N ASN A 140 -8.03 -19.84 18.19
CA ASN A 140 -7.46 -18.52 18.00
C ASN A 140 -8.05 -17.52 19.01
N ALA A 141 -7.22 -17.01 19.92
CA ALA A 141 -7.62 -16.02 20.91
C ALA A 141 -7.68 -14.58 20.37
N ALA A 142 -7.22 -14.32 19.14
CA ALA A 142 -7.24 -12.99 18.54
C ALA A 142 -8.67 -12.57 18.15
N ALA A 143 -9.34 -11.84 19.06
CA ALA A 143 -10.58 -11.09 18.87
C ALA A 143 -11.62 -11.75 17.92
N PRO A 144 -12.29 -12.84 18.34
CA PRO A 144 -13.16 -13.66 17.48
C PRO A 144 -14.14 -12.86 16.63
N GLY A 145 -14.09 -13.07 15.31
CA GLY A 145 -14.94 -12.38 14.33
C GLY A 145 -14.72 -10.87 14.15
N LYS A 146 -13.85 -10.20 14.93
CA LYS A 146 -13.61 -8.74 14.85
C LYS A 146 -13.00 -8.31 13.51
N GLU A 147 -12.19 -9.19 12.90
CA GLU A 147 -11.48 -8.93 11.64
C GLU A 147 -12.11 -9.62 10.43
N SER A 148 -13.26 -10.29 10.62
CA SER A 148 -13.90 -11.12 9.59
C SER A 148 -15.42 -10.91 9.56
N LYS A 149 -16.20 -11.96 9.74
CA LYS A 149 -17.66 -12.04 9.55
C LYS A 149 -18.49 -11.65 10.78
N GLY A 150 -17.87 -11.08 11.82
CA GLY A 150 -18.50 -10.69 13.07
C GLY A 150 -18.66 -11.85 14.06
N PHE A 151 -18.68 -11.53 15.36
CA PHE A 151 -18.67 -12.50 16.47
C PHE A 151 -19.78 -13.58 16.39
N ASN A 152 -20.94 -13.26 15.80
CA ASN A 152 -22.06 -14.18 15.68
C ASN A 152 -21.94 -15.19 14.52
N GLU A 153 -21.11 -14.95 13.51
CA GLU A 153 -20.92 -15.86 12.37
C GLU A 153 -19.71 -16.79 12.51
N VAL A 154 -18.85 -16.56 13.50
CA VAL A 154 -17.62 -17.35 13.73
C VAL A 154 -17.85 -18.55 14.66
N GLU A 155 -16.93 -19.50 14.63
CA GLU A 155 -17.02 -20.76 15.39
C GLU A 155 -16.50 -20.58 16.82
N VAL A 156 -17.21 -19.76 17.62
CA VAL A 156 -16.82 -19.39 18.99
C VAL A 156 -16.63 -20.60 19.92
N VAL A 157 -15.63 -20.51 20.79
CA VAL A 157 -15.26 -21.53 21.78
C VAL A 157 -15.37 -20.95 23.19
N ALA A 158 -15.97 -21.69 24.12
CA ALA A 158 -15.84 -21.42 25.56
C ALA A 158 -15.23 -22.64 26.27
N ALA A 159 -14.36 -22.39 27.24
CA ALA A 159 -13.55 -23.43 27.89
C ALA A 159 -13.50 -23.25 29.41
N SER A 160 -13.33 -24.36 30.13
CA SER A 160 -13.28 -24.41 31.60
C SER A 160 -12.05 -25.18 32.08
N GLY A 161 -11.57 -24.85 33.29
CA GLY A 161 -10.28 -25.32 33.81
C GLY A 161 -9.19 -24.23 33.70
N SER A 162 -7.99 -24.55 34.17
CA SER A 162 -6.86 -23.61 34.26
C SER A 162 -5.55 -24.29 33.91
N GLY A 163 -4.66 -23.60 33.19
CA GLY A 163 -3.39 -24.19 32.74
C GLY A 163 -3.62 -25.34 31.74
N PRO A 164 -2.85 -26.44 31.80
CA PRO A 164 -2.96 -27.54 30.84
C PRO A 164 -4.26 -28.34 30.95
N ASP A 165 -4.98 -28.25 32.08
CA ASP A 165 -6.27 -28.93 32.31
C ASP A 165 -7.47 -28.13 31.73
N ARG A 166 -7.23 -27.11 30.91
CA ARG A 166 -8.27 -26.29 30.26
C ARG A 166 -8.88 -27.03 29.07
N ALA A 167 -10.17 -27.36 29.15
CA ALA A 167 -10.89 -28.14 28.15
C ALA A 167 -12.08 -27.37 27.54
N ILE A 168 -12.41 -27.67 26.28
CA ILE A 168 -13.56 -27.09 25.57
C ILE A 168 -14.87 -27.54 26.21
N ARG A 169 -15.78 -26.58 26.44
CA ARG A 169 -17.13 -26.80 26.97
C ARG A 169 -18.21 -26.40 25.98
N ARG A 170 -18.01 -25.34 25.19
CA ARG A 170 -18.91 -24.93 24.09
C ARG A 170 -18.10 -24.63 22.85
N ILE A 171 -18.62 -25.01 21.68
CA ILE A 171 -17.96 -24.81 20.38
C ILE A 171 -18.99 -24.70 19.24
N GLY A 172 -18.80 -23.71 18.36
CA GLY A 172 -19.57 -23.50 17.13
C GLY A 172 -20.45 -22.25 17.14
N LYS A 173 -21.04 -21.97 15.97
CA LYS A 173 -21.83 -20.75 15.68
C LYS A 173 -23.08 -20.65 16.57
N GLY A 174 -23.40 -19.43 17.02
CA GLY A 174 -24.64 -19.14 17.76
C GLY A 174 -24.83 -19.82 19.13
N ARG A 175 -23.81 -20.50 19.69
CA ARG A 175 -23.90 -21.35 20.91
C ARG A 175 -24.14 -20.60 22.24
N ARG A 176 -24.57 -19.33 22.20
CA ARG A 176 -24.80 -18.44 23.37
C ARG A 176 -23.58 -18.29 24.30
N VAL A 177 -22.39 -18.24 23.73
CA VAL A 177 -21.16 -17.82 24.41
C VAL A 177 -21.15 -16.29 24.45
N SER A 178 -20.87 -15.68 25.59
CA SER A 178 -20.65 -14.23 25.68
C SER A 178 -19.22 -13.88 25.25
N GLU A 179 -18.97 -12.64 24.83
CA GLU A 179 -17.61 -12.18 24.53
C GLU A 179 -16.67 -12.34 25.75
N CYS A 180 -17.20 -12.17 26.97
CA CYS A 180 -16.45 -12.32 28.23
C CYS A 180 -16.13 -13.79 28.59
N ASP A 181 -16.98 -14.74 28.18
CA ASP A 181 -16.79 -16.18 28.39
C ASP A 181 -16.02 -16.86 27.24
N CYS A 182 -15.73 -16.11 26.17
CA CYS A 182 -15.11 -16.64 24.97
C CYS A 182 -13.63 -16.94 25.20
N ALA A 183 -13.23 -18.19 24.92
CA ALA A 183 -11.84 -18.61 24.90
C ALA A 183 -11.13 -18.26 23.58
N GLY A 184 -11.90 -18.10 22.49
CA GLY A 184 -11.40 -17.80 21.15
C GLY A 184 -12.30 -18.37 20.05
N GLU A 185 -11.81 -18.33 18.82
CA GLU A 185 -12.43 -18.85 17.60
C GLU A 185 -11.81 -20.20 17.23
N PHE A 186 -12.62 -21.21 16.90
CA PHE A 186 -12.11 -22.51 16.46
C PHE A 186 -11.52 -22.40 15.05
N ALA A 187 -10.24 -22.72 14.91
CA ALA A 187 -9.46 -22.49 13.70
C ALA A 187 -9.57 -23.61 12.64
N GLY A 188 -10.65 -24.40 12.65
CA GLY A 188 -10.90 -25.45 11.65
C GLY A 188 -9.88 -26.60 11.64
N LEU A 189 -9.08 -26.79 12.70
CA LEU A 189 -7.95 -27.73 12.75
C LEU A 189 -7.91 -28.51 14.08
N VAL A 190 -7.87 -29.85 14.00
CA VAL A 190 -7.99 -30.78 15.14
C VAL A 190 -6.94 -31.90 15.04
N LYS A 191 -6.40 -32.31 16.19
CA LYS A 191 -5.57 -33.51 16.39
C LYS A 191 -6.31 -34.55 17.21
N PHE A 192 -6.33 -35.78 16.71
CA PHE A 192 -6.77 -36.97 17.41
C PHE A 192 -5.56 -37.89 17.66
N SER A 193 -5.30 -38.25 18.91
CA SER A 193 -4.44 -39.40 19.22
C SER A 193 -5.09 -40.69 18.72
N THR A 194 -4.37 -41.80 18.76
CA THR A 194 -4.92 -43.14 18.48
C THR A 194 -6.15 -43.45 19.34
N SER A 195 -6.14 -43.03 20.62
CA SER A 195 -7.28 -43.19 21.53
C SER A 195 -8.43 -42.22 21.23
N GLY A 196 -8.13 -40.92 21.03
CA GLY A 196 -9.15 -39.92 20.70
C GLY A 196 -9.82 -40.16 19.35
N ARG A 197 -9.08 -40.71 18.38
CA ARG A 197 -9.59 -41.13 17.08
C ARG A 197 -10.63 -42.25 17.23
N GLY A 198 -10.34 -43.29 18.01
CA GLY A 198 -11.29 -44.38 18.23
C GLY A 198 -12.60 -43.93 18.90
N ILE A 199 -12.53 -42.90 19.76
CA ILE A 199 -13.73 -42.26 20.34
C ILE A 199 -14.49 -41.48 19.25
N MET A 200 -13.80 -40.71 18.40
CA MET A 200 -14.41 -39.98 17.29
C MET A 200 -15.08 -40.89 16.26
N GLU A 201 -14.39 -41.97 15.84
CA GLU A 201 -14.94 -42.95 14.88
C GLU A 201 -16.20 -43.63 15.44
N GLU A 202 -16.24 -43.94 16.73
CA GLU A 202 -17.44 -44.48 17.41
C GLU A 202 -18.60 -43.48 17.46
N VAL A 203 -18.33 -42.19 17.72
CA VAL A 203 -19.37 -41.14 17.73
C VAL A 203 -19.92 -40.91 16.32
N VAL A 204 -19.07 -40.89 15.29
CA VAL A 204 -19.49 -40.82 13.87
C VAL A 204 -20.35 -42.03 13.49
N ARG A 205 -19.89 -43.25 13.81
CA ARG A 205 -20.63 -44.51 13.54
C ARG A 205 -22.04 -44.52 14.15
N ARG A 206 -22.19 -43.98 15.36
CA ARG A 206 -23.50 -43.80 16.03
C ARG A 206 -24.38 -42.78 15.33
N LEU A 207 -23.83 -41.63 14.94
CA LEU A 207 -24.58 -40.55 14.29
C LEU A 207 -25.25 -41.02 12.99
N PHE A 208 -24.51 -41.76 12.17
CA PHE A 208 -24.98 -42.27 10.88
C PHE A 208 -25.72 -43.63 10.97
N GLN A 209 -25.95 -44.15 12.18
CA GLN A 209 -26.77 -45.34 12.48
C GLN A 209 -26.37 -46.61 11.71
N GLU A 210 -25.07 -46.81 11.48
CA GLU A 210 -24.55 -47.93 10.69
C GLU A 210 -24.68 -49.31 11.38
N ASP A 211 -25.06 -49.33 12.67
CA ASP A 211 -25.24 -50.54 13.48
C ASP A 211 -26.59 -50.53 14.22
N LYS A 212 -27.52 -51.35 13.73
CA LYS A 212 -28.85 -51.55 14.32
C LYS A 212 -28.93 -52.74 15.29
N SER A 213 -27.80 -53.31 15.71
CA SER A 213 -27.77 -54.66 16.31
C SER A 213 -27.61 -54.73 17.84
N CYS A 214 -26.97 -53.73 18.49
CA CYS A 214 -26.38 -53.96 19.82
C CYS A 214 -26.92 -53.16 21.03
N THR A 215 -27.74 -52.10 20.89
CA THR A 215 -28.28 -51.37 22.06
C THR A 215 -29.77 -51.05 21.97
N GLY A 216 -30.53 -51.44 23.00
CA GLY A 216 -31.99 -51.27 23.08
C GLY A 216 -32.48 -49.89 23.55
N GLN A 217 -31.66 -48.85 23.41
CA GLN A 217 -32.02 -47.46 23.70
C GLN A 217 -31.77 -46.59 22.48
N ALA A 218 -32.79 -45.87 22.02
CA ALA A 218 -32.61 -44.86 20.99
C ALA A 218 -31.77 -43.70 21.56
N TRP A 219 -30.61 -43.42 20.95
CA TRP A 219 -29.76 -42.29 21.33
C TRP A 219 -30.50 -40.98 20.98
N SER A 220 -30.86 -40.22 22.02
CA SER A 220 -31.57 -38.95 21.86
C SER A 220 -30.61 -37.87 21.37
N LEU A 221 -30.57 -37.66 20.06
CA LEU A 221 -29.80 -36.58 19.46
C LEU A 221 -30.19 -35.21 20.07
N PRO A 222 -29.23 -34.32 20.36
CA PRO A 222 -29.55 -33.01 20.93
C PRO A 222 -30.40 -32.14 20.01
N TRP A 223 -31.31 -31.36 20.58
CA TRP A 223 -32.16 -30.41 19.83
C TRP A 223 -31.37 -29.33 19.07
N TRP A 224 -30.10 -29.11 19.45
CA TRP A 224 -29.21 -28.10 18.87
C TRP A 224 -28.40 -28.61 17.67
N LEU A 225 -28.47 -29.90 17.37
CA LEU A 225 -27.68 -30.57 16.34
C LEU A 225 -28.34 -30.41 14.97
N GLU A 226 -27.57 -29.98 13.97
CA GLU A 226 -28.01 -29.98 12.57
C GLU A 226 -28.40 -31.40 12.11
N PRO A 227 -29.34 -31.57 11.14
CA PRO A 227 -29.67 -32.88 10.61
C PRO A 227 -28.42 -33.62 10.16
N VAL A 228 -28.17 -34.82 10.69
CA VAL A 228 -26.83 -35.48 10.71
C VAL A 228 -26.03 -35.37 9.42
N GLY A 229 -26.67 -35.59 8.25
CA GLY A 229 -26.00 -35.49 6.95
C GLY A 229 -25.39 -34.11 6.64
N ARG A 230 -25.83 -33.03 7.31
CA ARG A 230 -25.34 -31.64 7.18
C ARG A 230 -24.44 -31.17 8.31
N ALA A 231 -24.20 -32.00 9.33
CA ALA A 231 -23.44 -31.60 10.51
C ALA A 231 -22.00 -31.17 10.18
N SER A 232 -21.47 -30.23 10.98
CA SER A 232 -20.11 -29.72 10.89
C SER A 232 -19.12 -30.48 11.78
N LEU A 233 -17.83 -30.17 11.65
CA LEU A 233 -16.81 -30.64 12.60
C LEU A 233 -17.03 -30.03 14.01
N CYS A 234 -17.51 -28.79 14.09
CA CYS A 234 -17.94 -28.17 15.34
C CYS A 234 -19.07 -28.91 16.05
N ASP A 235 -20.05 -29.45 15.30
CA ASP A 235 -21.16 -30.21 15.87
C ASP A 235 -20.68 -31.52 16.51
N LEU A 236 -19.76 -32.23 15.85
CA LEU A 236 -19.10 -33.41 16.40
C LEU A 236 -18.34 -33.07 17.69
N LEU A 237 -17.52 -32.02 17.67
CA LEU A 237 -16.74 -31.60 18.86
C LEU A 237 -17.66 -31.14 20.00
N GLN A 238 -18.77 -30.46 19.70
CA GLN A 238 -19.75 -30.05 20.71
C GLN A 238 -20.47 -31.26 21.32
N LEU A 239 -20.78 -32.29 20.52
CA LEU A 239 -21.42 -33.52 20.99
C LEU A 239 -20.48 -34.30 21.90
N MET A 240 -19.20 -34.42 21.51
CA MET A 240 -18.18 -35.05 22.33
C MET A 240 -17.98 -34.32 23.67
N ALA A 241 -18.00 -32.98 23.67
CA ALA A 241 -17.92 -32.17 24.88
C ALA A 241 -19.17 -32.32 25.79
N ASP A 242 -20.38 -32.41 25.22
CA ASP A 242 -21.61 -32.67 25.98
C ASP A 242 -21.67 -34.12 26.53
N GLU A 243 -21.03 -35.10 25.89
CA GLU A 243 -20.78 -36.46 26.44
C GLU A 243 -19.60 -36.50 27.46
N GLY A 244 -18.96 -35.36 27.75
CA GLY A 244 -17.90 -35.24 28.76
C GLY A 244 -16.51 -35.70 28.29
N ILE A 245 -16.29 -35.85 26.99
CA ILE A 245 -14.97 -36.17 26.42
C ILE A 245 -14.10 -34.90 26.45
N CYS A 246 -12.92 -35.01 27.06
CA CYS A 246 -11.99 -33.90 27.16
C CYS A 246 -11.35 -33.57 25.80
N ILE A 247 -11.52 -32.33 25.36
CA ILE A 247 -10.88 -31.74 24.17
C ILE A 247 -9.99 -30.60 24.64
N SER A 248 -8.67 -30.77 24.52
CA SER A 248 -7.65 -29.78 24.89
C SER A 248 -7.66 -28.57 23.93
N LEU A 249 -7.32 -27.38 24.42
CA LEU A 249 -7.17 -26.20 23.59
C LEU A 249 -5.71 -25.99 23.18
N ALA A 250 -5.42 -26.14 21.88
CA ALA A 250 -4.20 -25.62 21.27
C ALA A 250 -4.39 -24.12 21.02
N MET A 251 -4.18 -23.30 22.06
CA MET A 251 -4.33 -21.85 22.00
C MET A 251 -3.30 -21.22 21.05
N VAL A 252 -3.76 -20.36 20.15
CA VAL A 252 -2.92 -19.53 19.25
C VAL A 252 -3.41 -18.08 19.23
N PHE A 253 -2.56 -17.15 18.77
CA PHE A 253 -2.85 -15.71 18.72
C PHE A 253 -2.55 -15.18 17.31
N GLY A 254 -3.48 -15.41 16.37
CA GLY A 254 -3.26 -15.21 14.94
C GLY A 254 -2.45 -16.34 14.30
N GLY A 255 -1.76 -16.03 13.19
CA GLY A 255 -0.99 -17.01 12.41
C GLY A 255 -1.84 -18.00 11.59
N TRP A 256 -3.14 -17.73 11.46
CA TRP A 256 -4.16 -18.52 10.77
C TRP A 256 -5.19 -17.59 10.13
N HIS A 257 -5.72 -17.96 8.96
CA HIS A 257 -6.83 -17.28 8.29
C HIS A 257 -7.82 -18.30 7.72
N GLU A 258 -9.11 -18.00 7.86
CA GLU A 258 -10.22 -18.68 7.17
C GLU A 258 -10.65 -17.83 5.97
N VAL A 259 -10.49 -18.34 4.75
CA VAL A 259 -10.70 -17.56 3.53
C VAL A 259 -12.11 -17.82 2.98
N ASN A 260 -13.08 -17.03 3.44
CA ASN A 260 -14.49 -17.14 3.04
C ASN A 260 -14.96 -16.06 2.06
N THR A 261 -14.27 -14.92 1.98
CA THR A 261 -14.73 -13.72 1.24
C THR A 261 -13.55 -13.03 0.55
N PRO A 262 -13.77 -12.16 -0.46
CA PRO A 262 -12.68 -11.41 -1.09
C PRO A 262 -11.87 -10.53 -0.12
N PRO A 263 -12.45 -9.89 0.92
CA PRO A 263 -11.67 -9.29 2.01
C PRO A 263 -10.77 -10.29 2.75
N ASP A 264 -11.22 -11.51 3.03
CA ASP A 264 -10.39 -12.53 3.70
C ASP A 264 -9.21 -12.96 2.81
N LEU A 265 -9.48 -13.17 1.51
CA LEU A 265 -8.45 -13.45 0.50
C LEU A 265 -7.42 -12.31 0.41
N THR A 266 -7.88 -11.05 0.54
CA THR A 266 -7.02 -9.86 0.56
C THR A 266 -6.16 -9.79 1.83
N ARG A 267 -6.71 -10.12 3.02
CA ARG A 267 -5.93 -10.19 4.27
C ARG A 267 -4.90 -11.32 4.22
N ALA A 268 -5.29 -12.50 3.73
CA ALA A 268 -4.41 -13.64 3.52
C ALA A 268 -3.25 -13.35 2.53
N TRP A 269 -3.49 -12.53 1.50
CA TRP A 269 -2.44 -12.10 0.57
C TRP A 269 -1.47 -11.08 1.20
N ASN A 270 -1.95 -10.26 2.13
CA ASN A 270 -1.20 -9.18 2.77
C ASN A 270 -0.44 -9.59 4.05
N ASP A 271 -0.81 -10.70 4.71
CA ASP A 271 -0.04 -11.28 5.82
C ASP A 271 1.23 -11.96 5.30
N THR A 272 2.26 -11.15 5.05
CA THR A 272 3.54 -11.58 4.47
C THR A 272 4.23 -12.68 5.29
N ALA A 273 4.00 -12.70 6.60
CA ALA A 273 4.56 -13.69 7.52
C ALA A 273 3.88 -15.07 7.43
N LEU A 274 2.86 -15.27 6.58
CA LEU A 274 2.40 -16.60 6.17
C LEU A 274 3.35 -17.28 5.17
N PHE A 275 4.12 -16.50 4.41
CA PHE A 275 4.98 -17.01 3.32
C PHE A 275 6.44 -17.20 3.72
N LEU A 276 6.84 -16.64 4.86
CA LEU A 276 8.18 -16.79 5.44
C LEU A 276 8.44 -18.22 5.93
N SER A 277 9.70 -18.65 5.90
CA SER A 277 10.12 -19.83 6.67
C SER A 277 10.23 -19.48 8.17
N GLU A 278 10.39 -20.51 8.99
CA GLU A 278 10.68 -20.33 10.42
C GLU A 278 12.00 -19.58 10.64
N GLU A 279 13.01 -19.80 9.78
CA GLU A 279 14.31 -19.12 9.85
C GLU A 279 14.20 -17.63 9.49
N ASP A 280 13.41 -17.29 8.46
CA ASP A 280 13.15 -15.90 8.07
C ASP A 280 12.30 -15.17 9.13
N THR A 281 11.33 -15.87 9.72
CA THR A 281 10.47 -15.36 10.81
C THR A 281 11.32 -15.02 12.05
N VAL A 282 12.16 -15.96 12.50
CA VAL A 282 13.11 -15.75 13.61
C VAL A 282 14.09 -14.61 13.28
N THR A 283 14.50 -14.47 12.02
CA THR A 283 15.39 -13.39 11.57
C THR A 283 14.71 -12.03 11.60
N GLN A 284 13.47 -11.90 11.11
CA GLN A 284 12.71 -10.64 11.17
C GLN A 284 12.43 -10.23 12.62
N VAL A 285 12.01 -11.16 13.48
CA VAL A 285 11.71 -10.87 14.89
C VAL A 285 12.98 -10.47 15.66
N LYS A 286 14.14 -11.09 15.39
CA LYS A 286 15.44 -10.62 15.91
C LYS A 286 15.79 -9.21 15.45
N ALA A 287 15.55 -8.89 14.18
CA ALA A 287 15.85 -7.57 13.64
C ALA A 287 14.97 -6.49 14.30
N MET A 288 13.66 -6.74 14.47
CA MET A 288 12.76 -5.88 15.25
C MET A 288 13.22 -5.75 16.72
N GLY A 289 13.75 -6.82 17.32
CA GLY A 289 14.36 -6.80 18.64
C GLY A 289 15.62 -5.92 18.71
N ALA A 290 16.49 -6.00 17.71
CA ALA A 290 17.68 -5.15 17.61
C ALA A 290 17.32 -3.67 17.45
N CYS A 291 16.30 -3.33 16.65
CA CYS A 291 15.75 -1.98 16.57
C CYS A 291 15.25 -1.48 17.93
N LEU A 292 14.40 -2.26 18.63
CA LEU A 292 13.93 -1.92 19.97
C LEU A 292 15.08 -1.75 20.97
N LEU A 293 16.14 -2.56 20.88
CA LEU A 293 17.30 -2.43 21.76
C LEU A 293 18.13 -1.18 21.45
N SER A 294 18.28 -0.81 20.18
CA SER A 294 18.95 0.43 19.76
C SER A 294 18.19 1.65 20.27
N GLU A 295 16.88 1.72 20.03
CA GLU A 295 16.03 2.81 20.49
C GLU A 295 15.94 2.88 22.03
N ALA A 296 15.89 1.74 22.72
CA ALA A 296 15.99 1.69 24.17
C ALA A 296 17.38 2.16 24.68
N ASN A 297 18.45 1.79 23.97
CA ASN A 297 19.80 2.27 24.24
C ASN A 297 19.89 3.79 24.06
N ASP A 298 19.23 4.40 23.08
CA ASP A 298 19.31 5.84 22.81
C ASP A 298 18.37 6.71 23.64
N LEU A 299 17.18 6.21 23.97
CA LEU A 299 16.33 6.77 25.02
C LEU A 299 16.88 6.59 26.44
N LYS A 300 18.03 5.89 26.58
CA LYS A 300 18.67 5.53 27.85
C LYS A 300 17.69 4.83 28.81
N ARG A 301 16.96 3.83 28.30
CA ARG A 301 15.98 3.00 29.02
C ARG A 301 16.45 1.55 29.12
N PRO A 302 16.80 1.04 30.32
CA PRO A 302 17.10 -0.38 30.51
C PRO A 302 15.86 -1.23 30.23
N LEU A 303 16.04 -2.47 29.74
CA LEU A 303 14.91 -3.35 29.38
C LEU A 303 13.85 -3.53 30.50
N PRO A 304 14.19 -3.63 31.80
CA PRO A 304 13.19 -3.67 32.88
C PRO A 304 12.34 -2.40 33.01
N ILE A 305 12.86 -1.24 32.59
CA ILE A 305 12.11 0.02 32.55
C ILE A 305 11.21 0.05 31.31
N VAL A 306 11.73 -0.35 30.13
CA VAL A 306 10.91 -0.48 28.91
C VAL A 306 9.73 -1.43 29.14
N ALA A 307 9.97 -2.62 29.72
CA ALA A 307 8.92 -3.57 30.07
C ALA A 307 7.80 -2.93 30.93
N LYS A 308 8.20 -2.17 31.95
CA LYS A 308 7.27 -1.46 32.85
C LYS A 308 6.51 -0.34 32.14
N GLU A 309 7.19 0.48 31.34
CA GLU A 309 6.61 1.66 30.67
C GLU A 309 5.68 1.25 29.50
N LEU A 310 6.01 0.19 28.75
CA LEU A 310 5.15 -0.36 27.69
C LEU A 310 4.01 -1.26 28.21
N ASN A 311 3.97 -1.54 29.52
CA ASN A 311 3.09 -2.54 30.14
C ASN A 311 3.18 -3.91 29.43
N VAL A 312 4.40 -4.48 29.40
CA VAL A 312 4.76 -5.77 28.79
C VAL A 312 5.64 -6.55 29.77
N ASN A 313 5.48 -7.87 29.87
CA ASN A 313 6.38 -8.69 30.68
C ASN A 313 7.81 -8.63 30.10
N LEU A 314 8.82 -8.42 30.95
CA LEU A 314 10.24 -8.43 30.57
C LEU A 314 10.64 -9.71 29.81
N GLU A 315 10.08 -10.86 30.18
CA GLU A 315 10.32 -12.14 29.48
C GLU A 315 9.87 -12.09 28.01
N ARG A 316 8.85 -11.30 27.67
CA ARG A 316 8.43 -11.09 26.26
C ARG A 316 9.43 -10.22 25.50
N LEU A 317 10.02 -9.20 26.13
CA LEU A 317 11.10 -8.42 25.50
C LEU A 317 12.36 -9.27 25.31
N GLU A 318 12.68 -10.15 26.26
CA GLU A 318 13.75 -11.12 26.08
C GLU A 318 13.47 -12.12 24.96
N CYS A 319 12.23 -12.61 24.82
CA CYS A 319 11.85 -13.47 23.70
C CYS A 319 11.94 -12.74 22.35
N LEU A 320 11.53 -11.47 22.27
CA LEU A 320 11.71 -10.64 21.06
C LEU A 320 13.19 -10.61 20.62
N LEU A 321 14.10 -10.26 21.54
CA LEU A 321 15.55 -10.19 21.28
C LEU A 321 16.14 -11.55 20.85
N LYS A 322 15.56 -12.65 21.32
CA LYS A 322 15.98 -14.02 20.98
C LYS A 322 15.38 -14.51 19.65
N GLY A 323 14.40 -13.81 19.07
CA GLY A 323 13.64 -14.25 17.89
C GLY A 323 12.49 -15.20 18.22
N ASN A 324 12.10 -15.31 19.49
CA ASN A 324 11.18 -16.31 20.03
C ASN A 324 9.77 -15.73 20.27
N LEU A 325 9.28 -14.88 19.36
CA LEU A 325 7.89 -14.37 19.32
C LEU A 325 7.32 -14.55 17.92
N GLU A 326 5.99 -14.47 17.79
CA GLU A 326 5.34 -14.24 16.50
C GLU A 326 5.57 -12.80 16.02
N VAL A 327 5.53 -12.57 14.70
CA VAL A 327 5.68 -11.23 14.09
C VAL A 327 4.55 -10.28 14.56
N SER A 328 3.36 -10.81 14.84
CA SER A 328 2.23 -10.07 15.43
C SER A 328 2.51 -9.63 16.87
N ASP A 329 3.02 -10.52 17.74
CA ASP A 329 3.42 -10.17 19.10
C ASP A 329 4.59 -9.18 19.14
N ALA A 330 5.50 -9.24 18.16
CA ALA A 330 6.57 -8.27 17.98
C ALA A 330 6.03 -6.90 17.51
N LEU A 331 5.09 -6.89 16.55
CA LEU A 331 4.39 -5.70 16.07
C LEU A 331 3.65 -4.96 17.18
N ASP A 332 2.94 -5.68 18.06
CA ASP A 332 2.23 -5.07 19.19
C ASP A 332 3.20 -4.43 20.20
N ILE A 333 4.41 -4.98 20.36
CA ILE A 333 5.47 -4.36 21.16
C ILE A 333 6.01 -3.10 20.47
N MET A 334 6.22 -3.11 19.13
CA MET A 334 6.66 -1.92 18.40
C MET A 334 5.61 -0.79 18.41
N ARG A 335 4.33 -1.14 18.28
CA ARG A 335 3.20 -0.20 18.38
C ARG A 335 3.18 0.47 19.75
N LYS A 336 3.20 -0.31 20.83
CA LYS A 336 3.32 0.21 22.20
C LYS A 336 4.54 1.11 22.38
N MET A 337 5.69 0.75 21.81
CA MET A 337 6.91 1.54 21.89
C MET A 337 6.75 2.91 21.20
N SER A 338 6.06 2.95 20.06
CA SER A 338 5.72 4.18 19.33
C SER A 338 4.58 5.00 19.98
N GLU A 339 3.73 4.37 20.79
CA GLU A 339 2.68 5.03 21.58
C GLU A 339 3.23 5.68 22.88
N VAL A 340 4.28 5.10 23.47
CA VAL A 340 4.85 5.52 24.77
C VAL A 340 6.08 6.42 24.62
N TYR A 341 6.88 6.24 23.57
CA TYR A 341 8.07 7.04 23.29
C TYR A 341 7.95 7.79 21.96
N ALA A 342 8.76 8.83 21.77
CA ALA A 342 8.78 9.65 20.56
C ALA A 342 9.48 8.97 19.37
N VAL A 343 9.29 7.66 19.20
CA VAL A 343 9.89 6.83 18.15
C VAL A 343 8.82 6.48 17.11
N PRO A 344 8.96 6.88 15.84
CA PRO A 344 8.02 6.48 14.79
C PRO A 344 7.97 4.96 14.57
N LEU A 345 6.76 4.40 14.41
CA LEU A 345 6.58 2.97 14.14
C LEU A 345 7.31 2.49 12.88
N ASN A 346 7.53 3.37 11.90
CA ASN A 346 8.30 3.07 10.69
C ASN A 346 9.78 2.79 10.97
N ASP A 347 10.35 3.38 12.01
CA ASP A 347 11.78 3.27 12.34
C ASP A 347 12.04 2.01 13.20
N LEU A 348 10.99 1.51 13.85
CA LEU A 348 10.91 0.21 14.51
C LEU A 348 10.50 -0.95 13.58
N TRP A 349 10.10 -0.66 12.34
CA TRP A 349 9.60 -1.66 11.39
C TRP A 349 10.61 -1.99 10.30
N LEU A 350 10.90 -3.28 10.16
CA LEU A 350 11.67 -3.81 9.06
C LEU A 350 10.78 -4.72 8.21
N ASP A 351 10.60 -4.34 6.95
CA ASP A 351 9.93 -5.18 5.97
C ASP A 351 10.65 -6.53 5.84
N ALA A 352 9.85 -7.60 5.75
CA ALA A 352 10.38 -8.95 5.61
C ALA A 352 11.16 -9.10 4.29
N ASP A 353 12.34 -9.74 4.36
CA ASP A 353 13.13 -10.08 3.18
C ASP A 353 12.33 -11.07 2.30
N ASP A 354 12.05 -10.67 1.06
CA ASP A 354 11.26 -11.45 0.11
C ASP A 354 12.11 -12.10 -0.99
N THR A 355 13.40 -12.31 -0.71
CA THR A 355 14.40 -12.90 -1.61
C THR A 355 14.92 -14.26 -1.12
N ASP A 356 15.33 -15.15 -2.03
CA ASP A 356 16.16 -16.31 -1.67
C ASP A 356 17.62 -15.85 -1.53
N ALA A 357 17.98 -15.50 -0.29
CA ALA A 357 19.32 -15.06 0.10
C ALA A 357 19.89 -13.90 -0.75
N GLY A 358 19.06 -12.90 -1.03
CA GLY A 358 19.43 -11.69 -1.77
C GLY A 358 19.05 -11.69 -3.25
N VAL A 359 18.47 -12.77 -3.80
CA VAL A 359 17.99 -12.82 -5.19
C VAL A 359 16.50 -13.16 -5.25
N ARG A 360 15.77 -12.52 -6.15
CA ARG A 360 14.33 -12.76 -6.37
C ARG A 360 14.01 -12.73 -7.86
N VAL A 361 13.73 -13.91 -8.42
CA VAL A 361 13.29 -14.09 -9.80
C VAL A 361 11.78 -13.89 -9.92
N PHE A 362 11.35 -13.34 -11.05
CA PHE A 362 9.94 -13.19 -11.44
C PHE A 362 9.80 -13.60 -12.90
N THR A 363 9.00 -14.64 -13.15
CA THR A 363 8.94 -15.31 -14.46
C THR A 363 8.12 -14.52 -15.48
N MET A 364 8.32 -14.81 -16.77
CA MET A 364 7.45 -14.31 -17.84
C MET A 364 5.97 -14.60 -17.55
N GLU A 365 5.62 -15.82 -17.17
CA GLU A 365 4.24 -16.22 -16.85
C GLU A 365 3.63 -15.38 -15.71
N ALA A 366 4.40 -15.11 -14.65
CA ALA A 366 3.97 -14.22 -13.58
C ALA A 366 3.75 -12.78 -14.09
N SER A 367 4.63 -12.28 -14.97
CA SER A 367 4.46 -11.01 -15.67
C SER A 367 3.18 -10.98 -16.52
N GLU A 368 2.91 -12.01 -17.33
CA GLU A 368 1.68 -12.09 -18.14
C GLU A 368 0.41 -12.13 -17.28
N SER A 369 0.43 -12.81 -16.13
CA SER A 369 -0.70 -12.84 -15.18
C SER A 369 -1.00 -11.48 -14.52
N SER A 370 -0.06 -10.53 -14.55
CA SER A 370 -0.22 -9.17 -14.03
C SER A 370 -0.71 -8.14 -15.08
N ALA A 371 -1.00 -8.62 -16.30
CA ALA A 371 -1.28 -7.77 -17.44
C ALA A 371 -2.53 -6.90 -17.25
N ARG A 372 -2.37 -5.60 -17.54
CA ARG A 372 -3.43 -4.58 -17.42
C ARG A 372 -3.37 -3.63 -18.62
N ILE A 373 -4.51 -3.43 -19.28
CA ILE A 373 -4.64 -2.49 -20.40
C ILE A 373 -5.20 -1.17 -19.88
N LEU A 374 -4.57 -0.05 -20.25
CA LEU A 374 -5.07 1.30 -19.95
C LEU A 374 -5.48 2.03 -21.24
N ASP A 375 -6.72 2.51 -21.26
CA ASP A 375 -7.31 3.23 -22.38
C ASP A 375 -7.16 4.75 -22.24
N ARG A 376 -6.71 5.42 -23.30
CA ARG A 376 -6.62 6.89 -23.41
C ARG A 376 -7.48 7.40 -24.57
N LYS A 377 -7.78 8.71 -24.60
CA LYS A 377 -8.52 9.32 -25.71
C LYS A 377 -7.75 9.09 -27.04
N ASP A 378 -8.45 9.03 -28.16
CA ASP A 378 -7.85 8.92 -29.49
C ASP A 378 -8.21 10.12 -30.37
N ARG A 379 -7.78 10.10 -31.63
CA ARG A 379 -8.10 11.17 -32.60
C ARG A 379 -9.60 11.44 -32.82
N THR A 380 -10.50 10.60 -32.30
CA THR A 380 -11.96 10.80 -32.30
C THR A 380 -12.52 11.26 -30.93
N GLY A 381 -11.68 11.32 -29.90
CA GLY A 381 -12.05 11.52 -28.50
C GLY A 381 -12.47 10.23 -27.77
N SER A 382 -12.58 9.10 -28.48
CA SER A 382 -12.96 7.80 -27.91
C SER A 382 -11.86 7.25 -27.02
N ARG A 383 -12.23 6.54 -25.93
CA ARG A 383 -11.24 5.83 -25.11
C ARG A 383 -10.95 4.47 -25.76
N THR A 384 -9.70 4.27 -26.17
CA THR A 384 -9.24 3.02 -26.80
C THR A 384 -7.87 2.58 -26.24
N PRO A 385 -7.54 1.28 -26.32
CA PRO A 385 -6.30 0.73 -25.76
C PRO A 385 -5.05 1.50 -26.17
N TYR A 386 -4.27 1.91 -25.17
CA TYR A 386 -3.08 2.74 -25.37
C TYR A 386 -1.80 1.99 -24.97
N TYR A 387 -1.80 1.40 -23.78
CA TYR A 387 -0.70 0.61 -23.23
C TYR A 387 -1.21 -0.69 -22.59
N GLU A 388 -0.46 -1.77 -22.77
CA GLU A 388 -0.52 -2.99 -21.97
C GLU A 388 0.69 -2.97 -21.01
N TYR A 389 0.44 -2.87 -19.71
CA TYR A 389 1.46 -2.91 -18.66
C TYR A 389 1.53 -4.32 -18.05
N ARG A 390 2.73 -4.76 -17.67
CA ARG A 390 2.98 -5.98 -16.90
C ARG A 390 4.09 -5.74 -15.88
N ASP A 391 3.95 -6.30 -14.68
CA ASP A 391 4.94 -6.22 -13.61
C ASP A 391 6.20 -7.02 -13.98
N ALA A 392 7.35 -6.60 -13.46
CA ALA A 392 8.59 -7.37 -13.44
C ALA A 392 9.15 -7.46 -12.00
N ALA A 393 10.30 -8.12 -11.83
CA ALA A 393 10.88 -8.44 -10.52
C ALA A 393 11.03 -7.24 -9.56
N MET A 394 10.14 -7.19 -8.57
CA MET A 394 10.16 -6.26 -7.43
C MET A 394 10.46 -6.99 -6.12
N SER A 395 11.18 -6.33 -5.21
CA SER A 395 11.44 -6.75 -3.83
C SER A 395 11.13 -5.61 -2.86
N ARG A 396 10.60 -5.93 -1.67
CA ARG A 396 10.41 -4.95 -0.57
C ARG A 396 11.73 -4.29 -0.16
N CYS A 397 12.82 -5.04 -0.18
CA CYS A 397 14.18 -4.59 0.09
C CYS A 397 14.76 -3.65 -0.99
N SER A 398 13.93 -3.06 -1.87
CA SER A 398 14.38 -2.32 -3.05
C SER A 398 13.43 -1.19 -3.48
N GLN A 399 13.99 -0.20 -4.19
CA GLN A 399 13.20 0.93 -4.72
C GLN A 399 12.65 0.69 -6.15
N PHE A 400 12.95 -0.45 -6.77
CA PHE A 400 12.54 -0.77 -8.15
C PHE A 400 11.01 -0.87 -8.31
N ARG A 401 10.47 -0.27 -9.37
CA ARG A 401 9.11 -0.50 -9.89
C ARG A 401 9.20 -0.75 -11.41
N PRO A 402 9.68 -1.92 -11.84
CA PRO A 402 9.92 -2.22 -13.24
C PRO A 402 8.65 -2.74 -13.92
N GLU A 403 8.33 -2.14 -15.07
CA GLU A 403 7.13 -2.36 -15.86
C GLU A 403 7.55 -2.71 -17.30
N TRP A 404 7.11 -3.86 -17.81
CA TRP A 404 7.09 -4.07 -19.27
C TRP A 404 5.88 -3.32 -19.82
N ILE A 405 6.10 -2.40 -20.77
CA ILE A 405 5.01 -1.66 -21.42
C ILE A 405 5.04 -1.89 -22.93
N LYS A 406 4.00 -2.56 -23.42
CA LYS A 406 3.71 -2.69 -24.84
C LYS A 406 2.78 -1.56 -25.28
N VAL A 407 3.17 -0.91 -26.36
CA VAL A 407 2.45 0.21 -26.94
C VAL A 407 1.42 -0.32 -27.93
N LEU A 408 0.15 0.04 -27.72
CA LEU A 408 -0.99 -0.46 -28.47
C LEU A 408 -1.50 0.57 -29.48
N ARG A 409 -1.31 1.87 -29.20
CA ARG A 409 -1.63 2.95 -30.13
C ARG A 409 -0.53 3.07 -31.20
N VAL A 410 -0.94 3.08 -32.46
CA VAL A 410 -0.08 3.38 -33.61
C VAL A 410 -0.43 4.78 -34.10
N VAL A 411 0.59 5.63 -34.23
CA VAL A 411 0.50 7.00 -34.77
C VAL A 411 0.66 7.00 -36.29
N ALA A 412 0.23 8.07 -36.97
CA ALA A 412 0.43 8.22 -38.42
C ALA A 412 1.82 8.79 -38.77
N SER A 413 2.46 9.45 -37.80
CA SER A 413 3.76 10.12 -37.92
C SER A 413 4.33 10.39 -36.53
N GLY A 414 5.66 10.52 -36.43
CA GLY A 414 6.35 11.03 -35.24
C GLY A 414 6.08 12.51 -34.94
N ASP A 415 4.92 13.06 -35.30
CA ASP A 415 4.54 14.43 -34.95
C ASP A 415 4.13 14.46 -33.47
N PRO A 416 4.81 15.25 -32.60
CA PRO A 416 4.45 15.36 -31.18
C PRO A 416 3.07 15.98 -30.93
N LEU A 417 2.39 16.46 -31.98
CA LEU A 417 1.03 17.00 -31.96
C LEU A 417 -0.01 16.10 -32.67
N ASP A 418 0.32 14.86 -33.10
CA ASP A 418 -0.71 13.91 -33.56
C ASP A 418 -1.72 13.66 -32.42
N PRO A 419 -3.04 13.85 -32.61
CA PRO A 419 -4.05 13.65 -31.55
C PRO A 419 -4.07 12.25 -30.92
N ASP A 420 -3.48 11.24 -31.57
CA ASP A 420 -3.26 9.93 -30.96
C ASP A 420 -2.09 9.88 -29.96
N VAL A 421 -1.20 10.87 -29.92
CA VAL A 421 -0.23 11.04 -28.84
C VAL A 421 -0.96 11.54 -27.59
N GLN A 422 -0.91 10.76 -26.52
CA GLN A 422 -1.55 11.07 -25.25
C GLN A 422 -0.48 11.06 -24.15
N MET A 423 -0.04 12.25 -23.74
CA MET A 423 0.98 12.43 -22.71
C MET A 423 0.53 11.93 -21.33
N ASN A 424 1.47 11.80 -20.39
CA ASN A 424 1.17 11.63 -18.97
C ASN A 424 1.48 12.92 -18.21
N ASN A 425 1.05 13.00 -16.94
CA ASN A 425 1.24 14.18 -16.09
C ASN A 425 2.63 14.18 -15.41
N GLY A 426 3.64 13.55 -16.03
CA GLY A 426 4.78 12.99 -15.32
C GLY A 426 4.36 11.95 -14.27
N HIS A 427 5.31 11.52 -13.43
CA HIS A 427 5.06 10.63 -12.30
C HIS A 427 6.19 10.71 -11.28
N LEU A 428 5.93 10.27 -10.03
CA LEU A 428 6.90 10.16 -8.92
C LEU A 428 7.97 9.07 -9.17
N MET A 429 8.33 8.80 -10.42
CA MET A 429 9.37 7.86 -10.85
C MET A 429 10.29 8.50 -11.91
N MET A 430 11.59 8.63 -11.61
CA MET A 430 12.65 8.66 -12.63
C MET A 430 12.52 7.39 -13.47
N GLN A 431 13.03 7.46 -14.69
CA GLN A 431 12.84 6.39 -15.67
C GLN A 431 14.16 6.02 -16.32
N THR A 432 14.50 4.74 -16.23
CA THR A 432 15.42 4.14 -17.19
C THR A 432 14.57 3.33 -18.17
N THR A 433 14.88 3.34 -19.46
CA THR A 433 14.16 2.51 -20.41
C THR A 433 15.05 1.94 -21.51
N LEU A 434 14.91 0.63 -21.74
CA LEU A 434 15.39 -0.06 -22.93
C LEU A 434 14.27 -0.08 -23.99
N PHE A 435 14.65 0.19 -25.24
CA PHE A 435 13.73 0.25 -26.38
C PHE A 435 13.81 -1.00 -27.24
N ILE A 436 12.65 -1.60 -27.52
CA ILE A 436 12.55 -2.88 -28.24
C ILE A 436 11.51 -2.76 -29.37
N GLY A 437 12.01 -2.43 -30.56
CA GLY A 437 11.23 -2.19 -31.78
C GLY A 437 11.48 -0.79 -32.36
N PRO A 438 10.75 -0.43 -33.44
CA PRO A 438 10.79 0.90 -34.06
C PRO A 438 9.70 1.79 -33.45
N VAL A 439 10.05 2.82 -32.68
CA VAL A 439 9.09 3.55 -31.82
C VAL A 439 9.48 4.98 -31.43
N ASP A 440 8.46 5.79 -31.14
CA ASP A 440 8.56 7.25 -31.08
C ASP A 440 8.54 7.81 -29.64
N PHE A 441 9.59 8.56 -29.28
CA PHE A 441 9.84 9.14 -27.97
C PHE A 441 9.47 10.64 -27.92
N TYR A 442 8.18 10.90 -27.69
CA TYR A 442 7.55 12.23 -27.50
C TYR A 442 7.81 12.91 -26.14
N TYR A 443 8.31 14.16 -26.16
CA TYR A 443 8.51 14.91 -24.91
C TYR A 443 8.35 16.42 -24.91
N THR A 444 8.14 16.92 -23.69
CA THR A 444 8.11 18.33 -23.30
C THR A 444 9.43 18.69 -22.62
N ASP A 445 10.13 19.65 -23.19
CA ASP A 445 11.28 20.32 -22.60
C ASP A 445 10.81 21.18 -21.41
N SER A 446 11.54 21.21 -20.29
CA SER A 446 11.19 22.00 -19.10
C SER A 446 11.42 23.51 -19.28
N LEU A 447 12.08 23.93 -20.36
CA LEU A 447 12.39 25.31 -20.74
C LEU A 447 11.47 25.85 -21.84
N ALA A 448 10.68 25.00 -22.49
CA ALA A 448 9.71 25.41 -23.51
C ALA A 448 8.44 26.02 -22.86
N ASP A 449 7.89 27.06 -23.49
CA ASP A 449 6.66 27.70 -23.03
C ASP A 449 5.49 26.68 -23.03
N ALA A 450 4.67 26.69 -21.99
CA ALA A 450 3.92 25.52 -21.49
C ALA A 450 2.73 25.04 -22.37
N SER A 451 2.67 25.51 -23.62
CA SER A 451 1.71 25.13 -24.66
C SER A 451 2.32 24.36 -25.84
N ALA A 452 3.64 24.08 -25.84
CA ALA A 452 4.33 23.43 -26.94
C ALA A 452 4.98 22.10 -26.54
N VAL A 453 4.47 20.97 -27.07
CA VAL A 453 5.20 19.70 -27.04
C VAL A 453 6.44 19.86 -27.90
N SER A 454 7.61 19.67 -27.29
CA SER A 454 8.84 20.36 -27.70
C SER A 454 9.76 19.51 -28.57
N ALA A 455 9.71 18.19 -28.40
CA ALA A 455 10.59 17.26 -29.09
C ALA A 455 9.94 15.89 -29.36
N VAL A 456 10.50 15.22 -30.35
CA VAL A 456 10.35 13.78 -30.58
C VAL A 456 11.74 13.21 -30.86
N VAL A 457 12.00 12.01 -30.38
CA VAL A 457 13.16 11.20 -30.82
C VAL A 457 12.62 9.90 -31.41
N LEU A 458 12.97 9.62 -32.66
CA LEU A 458 12.70 8.30 -33.25
C LEU A 458 13.73 7.31 -32.72
N VAL A 459 13.28 6.17 -32.21
CA VAL A 459 14.11 5.16 -31.53
C VAL A 459 13.99 3.83 -32.26
N ASP A 460 15.13 3.18 -32.59
CA ASP A 460 15.13 1.92 -33.33
C ASP A 460 16.17 0.93 -32.79
N GLY A 461 15.68 -0.03 -32.00
CA GLY A 461 16.40 -1.27 -31.70
C GLY A 461 17.57 -1.21 -30.71
N ARG A 462 17.27 -1.33 -29.40
CA ARG A 462 18.21 -1.41 -28.25
C ARG A 462 18.91 -0.10 -27.88
N ASP A 463 18.33 1.03 -28.25
CA ASP A 463 18.68 2.30 -27.61
C ASP A 463 18.23 2.27 -26.14
N VAL A 464 18.85 3.14 -25.32
CA VAL A 464 18.49 3.32 -23.91
C VAL A 464 18.32 4.80 -23.63
N VAL A 465 17.24 5.18 -22.95
CA VAL A 465 17.03 6.55 -22.46
C VAL A 465 17.01 6.55 -20.92
N ASN A 466 17.58 7.59 -20.33
CA ASN A 466 17.53 7.89 -18.91
C ASN A 466 17.11 9.35 -18.67
N TYR A 467 16.51 9.64 -17.52
CA TYR A 467 15.36 10.55 -17.51
C TYR A 467 15.23 11.53 -16.31
N GLY A 468 15.14 12.82 -16.63
CA GLY A 468 13.95 13.64 -16.35
C GLY A 468 13.18 13.95 -17.66
N SER A 469 11.93 14.44 -17.56
CA SER A 469 10.95 14.94 -18.58
C SER A 469 10.87 14.33 -20.01
N PRO A 470 9.66 13.97 -20.52
CA PRO A 470 9.20 12.68 -21.16
C PRO A 470 10.12 11.93 -22.17
N GLY A 471 9.86 10.72 -22.69
CA GLY A 471 8.69 9.82 -22.85
C GLY A 471 8.57 9.48 -24.35
N GLY A 472 7.86 8.47 -24.90
CA GLY A 472 7.70 7.05 -24.53
C GLY A 472 8.12 6.16 -25.73
N ALA A 473 7.41 5.06 -26.06
CA ALA A 473 7.66 4.23 -27.27
C ALA A 473 8.20 2.79 -26.97
N ALA A 474 7.52 1.69 -27.37
CA ALA A 474 7.79 0.25 -27.09
C ALA A 474 8.93 -0.07 -26.09
N LEU A 475 8.52 -0.24 -24.83
CA LEU A 475 9.07 0.57 -23.77
C LEU A 475 9.26 -0.27 -22.51
N PHE A 476 10.48 -0.76 -22.25
CA PHE A 476 10.77 -1.46 -21.00
C PHE A 476 11.00 -0.44 -19.86
N VAL A 477 9.91 0.12 -19.33
CA VAL A 477 9.93 1.18 -18.29
C VAL A 477 10.41 0.62 -16.97
N LEU A 478 11.67 0.87 -16.65
CA LEU A 478 12.17 0.71 -15.30
C LEU A 478 11.92 2.01 -14.53
N ALA A 479 10.77 2.08 -13.86
CA ALA A 479 10.41 3.21 -13.00
C ALA A 479 11.10 3.14 -11.62
N LEU A 480 11.64 4.28 -11.18
CA LEU A 480 12.54 4.46 -10.03
C LEU A 480 12.28 5.79 -9.33
N ALA A 481 11.80 5.80 -8.09
CA ALA A 481 11.04 6.96 -7.56
C ALA A 481 11.70 8.38 -7.52
N ALA A 482 11.25 9.32 -8.38
CA ALA A 482 11.26 10.80 -8.22
C ALA A 482 10.27 11.49 -9.21
N CYS A 483 9.70 12.66 -8.87
CA CYS A 483 8.61 13.34 -9.62
C CYS A 483 9.11 14.21 -10.80
N GLY A 484 8.29 14.91 -11.61
CA GLY A 484 6.84 15.22 -11.56
C GLY A 484 6.52 16.61 -12.17
N LEU A 485 5.23 16.96 -12.32
CA LEU A 485 4.79 18.18 -13.03
C LEU A 485 4.86 19.51 -12.25
N TRP A 486 4.77 20.61 -13.00
CA TRP A 486 4.87 22.02 -12.57
C TRP A 486 3.55 22.78 -12.79
N SER A 487 3.28 23.81 -11.99
CA SER A 487 2.60 25.05 -12.45
C SER A 487 2.54 26.12 -11.35
N ALA A 488 3.11 27.29 -11.62
CA ALA A 488 2.87 28.54 -10.89
C ALA A 488 3.20 29.74 -11.80
N PHE A 489 2.34 30.75 -11.85
CA PHE A 489 2.46 31.91 -12.74
C PHE A 489 3.53 32.92 -12.29
N VAL A 490 4.30 33.47 -13.24
CA VAL A 490 4.83 34.84 -13.19
C VAL A 490 4.83 35.47 -14.59
N GLY A 491 4.33 36.71 -14.70
CA GLY A 491 4.71 37.67 -15.74
C GLY A 491 5.22 38.95 -15.06
N PRO A 492 5.86 39.94 -15.76
CA PRO A 492 5.17 40.64 -16.86
C PRO A 492 6.03 41.33 -17.97
N THR A 493 5.44 41.59 -19.15
CA THR A 493 5.27 42.93 -19.81
C THR A 493 5.38 42.95 -21.36
N LYS A 494 4.35 43.55 -22.01
CA LYS A 494 4.39 44.32 -23.29
C LYS A 494 4.78 43.54 -24.58
N ARG A 495 4.14 43.73 -25.74
CA ARG A 495 3.09 44.68 -26.18
C ARG A 495 2.39 44.17 -27.46
N ALA A 496 1.20 44.74 -27.76
CA ALA A 496 0.32 44.51 -28.93
C ALA A 496 -0.66 43.33 -28.79
N ALA A 497 -1.93 43.41 -29.25
CA ALA A 497 -2.69 44.53 -29.81
C ALA A 497 -4.11 44.62 -29.17
N ARG A 498 -4.87 45.69 -29.46
CA ARG A 498 -6.22 45.87 -28.93
C ARG A 498 -7.22 44.86 -29.52
N VAL A 499 -8.01 44.26 -28.65
CA VAL A 499 -9.45 44.01 -28.86
C VAL A 499 -10.17 44.68 -27.69
N ASP A 500 -11.34 45.27 -27.93
CA ASP A 500 -11.97 46.18 -26.97
C ASP A 500 -12.66 45.48 -25.79
N ARG A 501 -12.70 46.18 -24.65
CA ARG A 501 -13.36 45.69 -23.42
C ARG A 501 -14.89 45.74 -23.58
N VAL A 502 -15.54 44.61 -23.31
CA VAL A 502 -16.89 44.59 -22.72
C VAL A 502 -16.73 44.28 -21.23
N ALA A 503 -17.54 44.93 -20.40
CA ALA A 503 -17.60 44.80 -18.95
C ALA A 503 -19.01 45.25 -18.50
N LEU A 504 -19.63 44.71 -17.45
CA LEU A 504 -19.21 43.68 -16.49
C LEU A 504 -20.48 43.02 -15.89
N GLU A 505 -20.29 42.23 -14.83
CA GLU A 505 -21.29 41.68 -13.88
C GLU A 505 -22.02 40.39 -14.33
N ALA A 506 -22.05 39.30 -13.53
CA ALA A 506 -21.38 39.04 -12.26
C ALA A 506 -20.81 37.61 -12.19
N SER A 507 -19.51 37.50 -11.92
CA SER A 507 -18.86 36.21 -11.64
C SER A 507 -19.15 35.79 -10.20
N ARG A 508 -19.76 34.61 -10.01
CA ARG A 508 -19.94 34.01 -8.68
C ARG A 508 -18.59 33.85 -7.99
N LYS A 509 -18.49 34.28 -6.73
CA LYS A 509 -17.24 34.22 -5.99
C LYS A 509 -16.93 32.78 -5.59
N PHE A 510 -15.81 32.27 -6.07
CA PHE A 510 -15.36 30.90 -5.82
C PHE A 510 -15.23 30.62 -4.31
N ILE A 511 -15.71 29.47 -3.84
CA ILE A 511 -15.75 29.14 -2.41
C ILE A 511 -15.13 27.78 -2.09
N VAL A 512 -14.16 27.74 -1.16
CA VAL A 512 -13.50 26.52 -0.71
C VAL A 512 -13.88 26.22 0.75
N GLY A 513 -14.77 25.24 0.91
CA GLY A 513 -15.03 24.60 2.19
C GLY A 513 -13.99 23.52 2.49
N GLY A 514 -13.51 23.45 3.74
CA GLY A 514 -12.68 22.36 4.24
C GLY A 514 -13.37 21.63 5.37
N ASN A 515 -13.98 20.46 5.10
CA ASN A 515 -14.59 19.62 6.12
C ASN A 515 -13.57 18.63 6.68
N TRP A 516 -13.07 18.91 7.88
CA TRP A 516 -12.05 18.08 8.53
C TRP A 516 -12.62 16.77 9.09
N LYS A 517 -13.96 16.60 9.08
CA LYS A 517 -14.71 15.48 9.67
C LYS A 517 -14.33 15.29 11.13
N ALA A 518 -14.46 14.08 11.69
CA ALA A 518 -14.11 13.77 13.08
C ALA A 518 -12.59 13.49 13.28
N ASN A 519 -11.70 14.22 12.60
CA ASN A 519 -10.25 14.01 12.65
C ASN A 519 -9.51 15.12 13.41
N GLY A 520 -8.45 14.75 14.14
CA GLY A 520 -7.44 15.66 14.66
C GLY A 520 -7.13 15.53 16.15
N SER A 521 -5.90 15.89 16.51
CA SER A 521 -5.48 16.21 17.88
C SER A 521 -5.30 17.73 18.02
N PRO A 522 -5.19 18.29 19.24
CA PRO A 522 -4.93 19.72 19.42
C PRO A 522 -3.73 20.22 18.60
N ASP A 523 -2.65 19.43 18.54
CA ASP A 523 -1.42 19.87 17.87
C ASP A 523 -1.49 19.70 16.34
N SER A 524 -2.24 18.72 15.81
CA SER A 524 -2.51 18.66 14.37
C SER A 524 -3.45 19.80 13.93
N VAL A 525 -4.41 20.18 14.78
CA VAL A 525 -5.30 21.32 14.55
C VAL A 525 -4.53 22.64 14.58
N LYS A 526 -3.68 22.88 15.59
CA LYS A 526 -2.79 24.05 15.63
C LYS A 526 -1.89 24.13 14.41
N LYS A 527 -1.32 23.00 13.97
CA LYS A 527 -0.51 22.96 12.74
C LYS A 527 -1.35 23.35 11.53
N LEU A 528 -2.52 22.74 11.33
CA LEU A 528 -3.38 23.02 10.18
C LEU A 528 -3.86 24.49 10.16
N VAL A 529 -4.19 25.08 11.32
CA VAL A 529 -4.53 26.50 11.43
C VAL A 529 -3.31 27.39 11.13
N LYS A 530 -2.10 27.02 11.58
CA LYS A 530 -0.87 27.73 11.20
C LYS A 530 -0.61 27.65 9.69
N ASP A 531 -0.72 26.46 9.09
CA ASP A 531 -0.52 26.24 7.66
C ASP A 531 -1.52 27.06 6.81
N LEU A 532 -2.79 27.17 7.26
CA LEU A 532 -3.81 28.01 6.65
C LEU A 532 -3.58 29.51 6.88
N ASN A 533 -3.02 29.90 8.03
CA ASN A 533 -2.69 31.29 8.32
C ASN A 533 -1.53 31.80 7.46
N ASP A 534 -0.47 31.00 7.36
CA ASP A 534 0.74 31.26 6.55
C ASP A 534 0.47 31.17 5.04
N GLY A 535 -0.71 30.70 4.63
CA GLY A 535 -1.13 30.54 3.24
C GLY A 535 -1.27 31.87 2.49
N ASP A 536 -0.65 31.93 1.31
CA ASP A 536 -0.67 33.06 0.37
C ASP A 536 -2.00 33.11 -0.43
N ILE A 537 -3.11 33.20 0.31
CA ILE A 537 -4.48 33.33 -0.20
C ILE A 537 -4.99 34.70 0.25
N THR A 538 -5.68 35.44 -0.62
CA THR A 538 -6.43 36.63 -0.21
C THR A 538 -7.93 36.39 -0.35
N ALA A 539 -8.71 36.74 0.67
CA ALA A 539 -10.15 36.54 0.67
C ALA A 539 -10.92 37.49 -0.30
N LYS A 540 -10.23 38.19 -1.21
CA LYS A 540 -10.85 38.95 -2.29
C LYS A 540 -11.31 38.03 -3.42
N ASP A 541 -10.47 37.06 -3.76
CA ASP A 541 -10.62 36.25 -4.98
C ASP A 541 -11.39 34.93 -4.68
N VAL A 542 -11.22 34.40 -3.46
CA VAL A 542 -11.87 33.16 -2.96
C VAL A 542 -12.52 33.43 -1.60
N GLU A 543 -13.61 32.75 -1.25
CA GLU A 543 -14.12 32.64 0.12
C GLU A 543 -13.69 31.29 0.73
N VAL A 544 -13.10 31.30 1.92
CA VAL A 544 -12.58 30.09 2.58
C VAL A 544 -13.36 29.81 3.85
N VAL A 545 -13.85 28.58 4.01
CA VAL A 545 -14.68 28.16 5.15
C VAL A 545 -14.14 26.86 5.76
N CYS A 546 -13.68 26.90 7.01
CA CYS A 546 -13.11 25.72 7.69
C CYS A 546 -14.12 25.10 8.68
N ALA A 547 -14.41 23.80 8.54
CA ALA A 547 -15.33 23.07 9.40
C ALA A 547 -14.57 22.00 10.25
N PRO A 548 -14.03 22.37 11.42
CA PRO A 548 -13.33 21.46 12.33
C PRO A 548 -14.30 20.58 13.14
N PRO A 549 -13.82 19.49 13.78
CA PRO A 549 -14.57 18.78 14.81
C PRO A 549 -15.03 19.74 15.91
N PHE A 550 -16.21 19.50 16.48
CA PHE A 550 -16.86 20.44 17.40
C PHE A 550 -15.97 20.88 18.58
N VAL A 551 -15.20 19.94 19.14
CA VAL A 551 -14.28 20.17 20.27
C VAL A 551 -13.17 21.18 19.98
N PHE A 552 -12.88 21.47 18.71
CA PHE A 552 -11.84 22.42 18.28
C PHE A 552 -12.39 23.75 17.76
N LEU A 553 -13.72 23.93 17.65
CA LEU A 553 -14.33 25.14 17.07
C LEU A 553 -13.81 26.43 17.71
N SER A 554 -13.71 26.49 19.04
CA SER A 554 -13.22 27.67 19.75
C SER A 554 -11.72 27.94 19.53
N GLU A 555 -10.90 26.88 19.44
CA GLU A 555 -9.46 27.00 19.18
C GLU A 555 -9.18 27.50 17.76
N VAL A 556 -9.91 26.97 16.77
CA VAL A 556 -9.83 27.41 15.37
C VAL A 556 -10.36 28.83 15.20
N GLN A 557 -11.54 29.15 15.75
CA GLN A 557 -12.13 30.50 15.70
C GLN A 557 -11.25 31.56 16.38
N GLY A 558 -10.57 31.20 17.47
CA GLY A 558 -9.57 32.06 18.10
C GLY A 558 -8.35 32.28 17.21
N SER A 559 -7.77 31.21 16.69
CA SER A 559 -6.42 31.19 16.10
C SER A 559 -6.36 31.42 14.58
N LEU A 560 -7.45 31.21 13.85
CA LEU A 560 -7.51 31.39 12.39
C LEU A 560 -7.60 32.89 12.02
N ARG A 561 -6.97 33.26 10.91
CA ARG A 561 -7.01 34.59 10.28
C ARG A 561 -8.44 35.03 9.98
N LYS A 562 -8.75 36.31 10.24
CA LYS A 562 -10.14 36.82 10.31
C LYS A 562 -10.79 37.10 8.95
N ASP A 563 -10.07 36.87 7.86
CA ASP A 563 -10.59 36.86 6.49
C ASP A 563 -11.02 35.45 6.01
N PHE A 564 -10.76 34.39 6.80
CA PHE A 564 -11.35 33.07 6.63
C PHE A 564 -12.51 32.88 7.60
N ALA A 565 -13.53 32.10 7.20
CA ALA A 565 -14.67 31.77 8.04
C ALA A 565 -14.51 30.40 8.72
N VAL A 566 -15.16 30.22 9.87
CA VAL A 566 -15.29 28.93 10.56
C VAL A 566 -16.75 28.49 10.53
N ALA A 567 -16.96 27.19 10.33
CA ALA A 567 -18.26 26.53 10.26
C ALA A 567 -18.40 25.40 11.26
N ALA A 568 -19.62 25.14 11.74
CA ALA A 568 -19.94 23.90 12.46
C ALA A 568 -20.19 22.74 11.48
N GLN A 569 -19.96 21.50 11.92
CA GLN A 569 -20.22 20.28 11.13
C GLN A 569 -21.68 19.75 11.25
N ASN A 570 -22.49 20.35 12.12
CA ASN A 570 -23.92 20.09 12.34
C ASN A 570 -24.52 21.25 13.15
N LEU A 571 -25.84 21.39 13.12
CA LEU A 571 -26.64 22.28 13.96
C LEU A 571 -27.98 21.59 14.32
N TRP A 572 -28.51 21.92 15.49
CA TRP A 572 -29.83 21.48 15.94
C TRP A 572 -30.93 22.47 15.52
N ASP A 573 -32.06 21.92 15.07
CA ASP A 573 -33.20 22.57 14.42
C ASP A 573 -34.20 23.22 15.39
N LYS A 574 -33.85 23.36 16.67
CA LYS A 574 -34.76 23.83 17.74
C LYS A 574 -34.02 24.68 18.76
N ASP A 575 -34.80 25.49 19.47
CA ASP A 575 -34.33 26.32 20.58
C ASP A 575 -33.61 25.50 21.68
N PRO A 576 -32.70 26.15 22.46
CA PRO A 576 -32.02 25.52 23.59
C PRO A 576 -33.00 24.82 24.56
N GLY A 577 -32.74 23.55 24.83
CA GLY A 577 -33.65 22.68 25.59
C GLY A 577 -32.99 21.37 26.00
N ALA A 578 -33.80 20.35 26.30
CA ALA A 578 -33.36 19.04 26.81
C ALA A 578 -32.76 18.11 25.71
N TRP A 579 -31.88 18.65 24.88
CA TRP A 579 -31.31 18.01 23.70
C TRP A 579 -29.87 17.54 23.98
N THR A 580 -29.72 16.56 24.87
CA THR A 580 -28.40 16.12 25.38
C THR A 580 -27.48 15.64 24.26
N GLY A 581 -26.38 16.36 24.02
CA GLY A 581 -25.37 16.05 23.02
C GLY A 581 -25.54 16.77 21.67
N GLU A 582 -26.67 17.44 21.44
CA GLU A 582 -26.91 18.28 20.27
C GLU A 582 -26.59 19.75 20.52
N ILE A 583 -26.43 20.53 19.44
CA ILE A 583 -25.94 21.92 19.49
C ILE A 583 -26.98 22.88 18.90
N PRO A 584 -27.74 23.60 19.75
CA PRO A 584 -28.65 24.67 19.32
C PRO A 584 -27.93 25.81 18.60
N ALA A 585 -28.58 26.39 17.60
CA ALA A 585 -28.06 27.51 16.79
C ALA A 585 -27.49 28.67 17.63
N GLN A 586 -28.17 29.06 18.72
CA GLN A 586 -27.73 30.14 19.60
C GLN A 586 -26.30 29.93 20.16
N MET A 587 -25.92 28.69 20.50
CA MET A 587 -24.58 28.42 21.05
C MET A 587 -23.47 28.69 20.02
N LEU A 588 -23.75 28.44 18.74
CA LEU A 588 -22.83 28.75 17.65
C LEU A 588 -22.77 30.26 17.37
N ALA A 589 -23.91 30.94 17.46
CA ALA A 589 -23.98 32.40 17.30
C ALA A 589 -23.22 33.13 18.42
N ASP A 590 -23.34 32.66 19.67
CA ASP A 590 -22.60 33.18 20.83
C ASP A 590 -21.08 32.97 20.69
N MET A 591 -20.65 31.90 20.00
CA MET A 591 -19.25 31.66 19.63
C MET A 591 -18.78 32.47 18.40
N GLY A 592 -19.67 33.26 17.77
CA GLY A 592 -19.39 34.03 16.56
C GLY A 592 -19.19 33.18 15.29
N ILE A 593 -19.62 31.91 15.31
CA ILE A 593 -19.66 31.04 14.13
C ILE A 593 -20.79 31.53 13.22
N LYS A 594 -20.54 31.55 11.90
CA LYS A 594 -21.49 32.10 10.91
C LYS A 594 -21.89 31.11 9.81
N TRP A 595 -21.25 29.96 9.77
CA TRP A 595 -21.45 28.94 8.75
C TRP A 595 -21.77 27.58 9.38
N VAL A 596 -22.48 26.72 8.67
CA VAL A 596 -22.72 25.33 9.09
C VAL A 596 -22.81 24.38 7.89
N VAL A 597 -22.21 23.19 8.02
CA VAL A 597 -22.39 22.07 7.10
C VAL A 597 -23.64 21.28 7.53
N LEU A 598 -24.57 21.03 6.59
CA LEU A 598 -25.85 20.37 6.87
C LEU A 598 -26.12 19.25 5.85
N GLY A 599 -26.64 18.11 6.32
CA GLY A 599 -27.00 17.00 5.43
C GLY A 599 -25.82 16.32 4.73
N HIS A 600 -24.60 16.47 5.24
CA HIS A 600 -23.42 15.74 4.79
C HIS A 600 -23.71 14.23 4.71
N SER A 601 -23.25 13.58 3.66
CA SER A 601 -23.48 12.15 3.33
C SER A 601 -23.51 11.21 4.56
N GLU A 602 -22.47 11.29 5.40
CA GLU A 602 -22.33 10.48 6.62
C GLU A 602 -23.43 10.71 7.68
N ARG A 603 -24.06 11.89 7.73
CA ARG A 603 -25.19 12.16 8.65
C ARG A 603 -26.53 11.68 8.08
N ARG A 604 -26.71 11.73 6.75
CA ARG A 604 -27.86 11.10 6.09
C ARG A 604 -27.85 9.59 6.31
N GLU A 605 -26.67 8.97 6.17
CA GLU A 605 -26.48 7.52 6.32
C GLU A 605 -26.45 7.03 7.78
N ASN A 606 -25.60 7.60 8.63
CA ASN A 606 -25.36 7.07 9.99
C ASN A 606 -26.19 7.76 11.08
N CYS A 607 -26.76 8.94 10.80
CA CYS A 607 -27.60 9.69 11.74
C CYS A 607 -29.07 9.82 11.30
N GLY A 608 -29.44 9.27 10.13
CA GLY A 608 -30.82 9.23 9.64
C GLY A 608 -31.38 10.56 9.14
N GLU A 609 -30.54 11.53 8.78
CA GLU A 609 -31.01 12.84 8.28
C GLU A 609 -31.63 12.72 6.88
N THR A 610 -32.96 12.81 6.81
CA THR A 610 -33.73 12.79 5.55
C THR A 610 -33.66 14.15 4.83
N SER A 611 -34.03 14.21 3.55
CA SER A 611 -34.12 15.47 2.81
C SER A 611 -35.01 16.52 3.50
N GLN A 612 -36.09 16.07 4.14
CA GLN A 612 -36.97 16.93 4.93
C GLN A 612 -36.24 17.53 6.16
N ILE A 613 -35.53 16.70 6.94
CA ILE A 613 -34.76 17.14 8.12
C ILE A 613 -33.64 18.12 7.70
N VAL A 614 -32.99 17.87 6.55
CA VAL A 614 -31.94 18.76 6.03
C VAL A 614 -32.52 20.10 5.54
N ALA A 615 -33.71 20.10 4.95
CA ALA A 615 -34.40 21.33 4.57
C ALA A 615 -34.86 22.15 5.79
N GLU A 616 -35.47 21.49 6.78
CA GLU A 616 -35.88 22.11 8.05
C GLU A 616 -34.66 22.70 8.80
N LYS A 617 -33.55 21.95 8.89
CA LYS A 617 -32.27 22.46 9.43
C LYS A 617 -31.71 23.63 8.63
N THR A 618 -31.76 23.58 7.30
CA THR A 618 -31.23 24.66 6.44
C THR A 618 -32.05 25.93 6.64
N LYS A 619 -33.38 25.83 6.65
CA LYS A 619 -34.26 26.97 6.92
C LYS A 619 -34.04 27.55 8.33
N PHE A 620 -33.99 26.70 9.35
CA PHE A 620 -33.76 27.14 10.74
C PHE A 620 -32.39 27.81 10.92
N ALA A 621 -31.33 27.30 10.27
CA ALA A 621 -30.02 27.95 10.27
C ALA A 621 -30.05 29.32 9.58
N VAL A 622 -30.69 29.41 8.42
CA VAL A 622 -30.86 30.65 7.65
C VAL A 622 -31.65 31.71 8.41
N ASP A 623 -32.74 31.33 9.08
CA ASP A 623 -33.56 32.22 9.92
C ASP A 623 -32.77 32.72 11.14
N ASN A 624 -31.92 31.87 11.73
CA ASN A 624 -31.00 32.25 12.81
C ASN A 624 -29.73 32.98 12.32
N GLY A 625 -29.66 33.36 11.04
CA GLY A 625 -28.61 34.22 10.49
C GLY A 625 -27.32 33.52 10.04
N PHE A 626 -27.31 32.18 9.97
CA PHE A 626 -26.20 31.41 9.43
C PHE A 626 -26.26 31.32 7.90
N SER A 627 -25.09 31.20 7.27
CA SER A 627 -24.95 30.67 5.91
C SER A 627 -24.73 29.15 5.97
N THR A 628 -25.16 28.41 4.95
CA THR A 628 -25.09 26.94 4.95
C THR A 628 -24.25 26.39 3.81
N LEU A 629 -23.49 25.33 4.11
CA LEU A 629 -22.99 24.37 3.12
C LEU A 629 -23.94 23.17 3.18
N THR A 630 -25.01 23.21 2.39
CA THR A 630 -26.09 22.21 2.40
C THR A 630 -25.75 21.10 1.40
N CYS A 631 -25.43 19.91 1.90
CA CYS A 631 -24.95 18.81 1.08
C CYS A 631 -26.08 18.01 0.43
N ILE A 632 -25.90 17.69 -0.85
CA ILE A 632 -26.82 16.91 -1.69
C ILE A 632 -26.04 15.92 -2.56
N GLY A 633 -26.62 14.78 -2.93
CA GLY A 633 -25.98 13.82 -3.84
C GLY A 633 -26.43 12.37 -3.66
N GLU A 634 -25.93 11.50 -4.53
CA GLU A 634 -26.41 10.13 -4.74
C GLU A 634 -25.39 9.04 -4.38
N LYS A 635 -25.92 7.85 -4.07
CA LYS A 635 -25.11 6.63 -3.88
C LYS A 635 -24.77 5.96 -5.20
N LEU A 636 -23.76 5.08 -5.20
CA LEU A 636 -23.25 4.45 -6.43
C LEU A 636 -24.36 3.75 -7.22
N ASP A 637 -25.22 3.00 -6.53
CA ASP A 637 -26.35 2.26 -7.10
C ASP A 637 -27.32 3.16 -7.86
N ALA A 638 -27.48 4.42 -7.44
CA ALA A 638 -28.30 5.42 -8.13
C ALA A 638 -27.57 5.99 -9.35
N ARG A 639 -26.25 6.24 -9.28
CA ARG A 639 -25.45 6.69 -10.43
C ARG A 639 -25.36 5.62 -11.51
N GLU A 640 -25.04 4.38 -11.14
CA GLU A 640 -24.94 3.22 -12.04
C GLU A 640 -26.34 2.79 -12.56
N GLY A 641 -27.41 3.03 -11.78
CA GLY A 641 -28.80 2.85 -12.19
C GLY A 641 -29.41 3.99 -13.04
N GLY A 642 -28.67 5.06 -13.34
CA GLY A 642 -29.16 6.20 -14.13
C GLY A 642 -30.13 7.16 -13.40
N LYS A 643 -30.18 7.09 -12.07
CA LYS A 643 -31.14 7.78 -11.18
C LYS A 643 -30.59 9.03 -10.46
N THR A 644 -29.39 9.50 -10.82
CA THR A 644 -28.75 10.71 -10.26
C THR A 644 -29.74 11.87 -10.12
N PHE A 645 -30.49 12.14 -11.19
CA PHE A 645 -31.43 13.26 -11.28
C PHE A 645 -32.69 13.02 -10.43
N GLU A 646 -33.23 11.80 -10.37
CA GLU A 646 -34.34 11.47 -9.45
C GLU A 646 -33.98 11.73 -7.98
N VAL A 647 -32.74 11.41 -7.58
CA VAL A 647 -32.24 11.60 -6.21
C VAL A 647 -31.99 13.08 -5.91
N LEU A 648 -31.58 13.87 -6.90
CA LEU A 648 -31.41 15.31 -6.76
C LEU A 648 -32.77 16.03 -6.72
N ASP A 649 -33.76 15.62 -7.53
CA ASP A 649 -35.16 16.06 -7.42
C ASP A 649 -35.69 15.87 -5.98
N GLU A 650 -35.50 14.68 -5.39
CA GLU A 650 -35.94 14.34 -4.03
C GLU A 650 -35.22 15.15 -2.93
N GLN A 651 -33.99 15.61 -3.19
CA GLN A 651 -33.19 16.37 -2.22
C GLN A 651 -33.35 17.90 -2.35
N LEU A 652 -33.52 18.41 -3.57
CA LEU A 652 -33.69 19.83 -3.86
C LEU A 652 -35.12 20.30 -3.61
N LYS A 653 -36.14 19.47 -3.89
CA LYS A 653 -37.54 19.86 -3.71
C LYS A 653 -37.87 20.31 -2.27
N PRO A 654 -37.55 19.56 -1.20
CA PRO A 654 -37.87 20.01 0.16
C PRO A 654 -37.17 21.32 0.55
N LEU A 655 -36.02 21.65 -0.05
CA LEU A 655 -35.34 22.93 0.15
C LEU A 655 -36.11 24.07 -0.53
N ALA A 656 -36.56 23.89 -1.77
CA ALA A 656 -37.39 24.86 -2.49
C ALA A 656 -38.78 25.04 -1.86
N ASP A 657 -39.36 23.98 -1.27
CA ASP A 657 -40.65 24.03 -0.57
C ASP A 657 -40.60 24.87 0.74
N VAL A 658 -39.41 25.21 1.28
CA VAL A 658 -39.27 25.94 2.56
C VAL A 658 -38.46 27.25 2.51
N LEU A 659 -37.57 27.45 1.54
CA LEU A 659 -36.70 28.64 1.41
C LEU A 659 -37.34 29.71 0.51
N SER A 660 -37.29 30.99 0.91
CA SER A 660 -37.65 32.11 0.01
C SER A 660 -36.52 32.44 -0.99
N GLU A 661 -36.78 33.24 -2.03
CA GLU A 661 -35.73 33.68 -2.98
C GLU A 661 -34.58 34.46 -2.31
N GLU A 662 -34.83 35.10 -1.17
CA GLU A 662 -33.82 35.78 -0.36
C GLU A 662 -33.04 34.82 0.55
N ASP A 663 -33.66 33.74 1.03
CA ASP A 663 -33.00 32.73 1.86
C ASP A 663 -31.84 32.05 1.12
N TRP A 664 -32.00 31.84 -0.20
CA TRP A 664 -30.96 31.24 -1.06
C TRP A 664 -29.66 32.05 -1.13
N GLU A 665 -29.66 33.36 -0.82
CA GLU A 665 -28.42 34.17 -0.80
C GLU A 665 -27.44 33.72 0.31
N LYS A 666 -27.94 32.98 1.31
CA LYS A 666 -27.14 32.35 2.39
C LYS A 666 -26.79 30.88 2.13
N VAL A 667 -27.36 30.26 1.09
CA VAL A 667 -27.19 28.82 0.82
C VAL A 667 -26.10 28.59 -0.21
N VAL A 668 -25.23 27.61 0.07
CA VAL A 668 -24.29 27.03 -0.89
C VAL A 668 -24.61 25.55 -0.96
N LEU A 669 -24.90 25.04 -2.17
CA LEU A 669 -25.18 23.63 -2.38
C LEU A 669 -23.85 22.88 -2.53
N ALA A 670 -23.60 21.88 -1.69
CA ALA A 670 -22.44 21.02 -1.80
C ALA A 670 -22.83 19.69 -2.45
N TYR A 671 -22.53 19.52 -3.74
CA TYR A 671 -22.77 18.27 -4.44
C TYR A 671 -21.72 17.23 -4.03
N GLU A 672 -22.17 16.26 -3.23
CA GLU A 672 -21.44 15.12 -2.70
C GLU A 672 -21.88 13.82 -3.42
N PRO A 673 -21.34 13.49 -4.60
CA PRO A 673 -21.48 12.15 -5.16
C PRO A 673 -20.84 11.15 -4.18
N VAL A 674 -21.67 10.49 -3.37
CA VAL A 674 -21.24 9.72 -2.20
C VAL A 674 -20.30 8.58 -2.60
N TRP A 675 -20.52 8.03 -3.79
CA TRP A 675 -19.69 7.02 -4.42
C TRP A 675 -18.28 7.47 -4.79
N ALA A 676 -18.01 8.78 -4.83
CA ALA A 676 -16.69 9.36 -5.07
C ALA A 676 -16.02 9.86 -3.79
N ILE A 677 -16.58 9.63 -2.60
CA ILE A 677 -16.02 10.09 -1.31
C ILE A 677 -15.33 8.93 -0.60
N GLY A 678 -13.99 8.95 -0.54
CA GLY A 678 -13.19 7.96 0.20
C GLY A 678 -13.10 6.56 -0.45
N THR A 679 -13.82 6.30 -1.54
CA THR A 679 -13.86 5.01 -2.25
C THR A 679 -12.69 4.75 -3.20
N GLY A 680 -11.91 5.80 -3.53
CA GLY A 680 -10.90 5.76 -4.60
C GLY A 680 -11.45 5.91 -6.02
N LYS A 681 -12.78 5.81 -6.23
CA LYS A 681 -13.42 6.34 -7.44
C LYS A 681 -13.48 7.88 -7.34
N VAL A 682 -13.32 8.57 -8.46
CA VAL A 682 -13.40 10.03 -8.58
C VAL A 682 -14.21 10.34 -9.84
N ALA A 683 -15.16 11.27 -9.77
CA ALA A 683 -15.91 11.69 -10.96
C ALA A 683 -15.00 12.46 -11.92
N THR A 684 -15.21 12.31 -13.23
CA THR A 684 -14.50 13.15 -14.20
C THR A 684 -15.08 14.57 -14.20
N PRO A 685 -14.33 15.60 -14.66
CA PRO A 685 -14.86 16.96 -14.74
C PRO A 685 -16.15 17.05 -15.54
N GLU A 686 -16.28 16.25 -16.61
CA GLU A 686 -17.50 16.17 -17.42
C GLU A 686 -18.71 15.59 -16.65
N GLN A 687 -18.49 14.65 -15.72
CA GLN A 687 -19.55 14.07 -14.86
C GLN A 687 -19.97 15.01 -13.72
N ALA A 688 -19.02 15.77 -13.18
CA ALA A 688 -19.29 16.81 -12.20
C ALA A 688 -20.10 17.95 -12.85
N GLU A 689 -19.65 18.46 -14.00
CA GLU A 689 -20.33 19.50 -14.77
C GLU A 689 -21.72 19.07 -15.25
N GLU A 690 -21.90 17.85 -15.76
CA GLU A 690 -23.23 17.29 -16.10
C GLU A 690 -24.20 17.45 -14.94
N THR A 691 -23.76 17.14 -13.72
CA THR A 691 -24.62 17.14 -12.55
C THR A 691 -24.83 18.56 -11.99
N HIS A 692 -23.81 19.40 -12.01
CA HIS A 692 -23.91 20.81 -11.62
C HIS A 692 -24.82 21.60 -12.58
N ALA A 693 -24.66 21.42 -13.89
CA ALA A 693 -25.53 22.01 -14.90
C ALA A 693 -26.99 21.56 -14.75
N TYR A 694 -27.22 20.28 -14.38
CA TYR A 694 -28.54 19.79 -14.04
C TYR A 694 -29.13 20.47 -12.80
N ILE A 695 -28.38 20.55 -11.68
CA ILE A 695 -28.82 21.25 -10.45
C ILE A 695 -29.17 22.71 -10.76
N ARG A 696 -28.37 23.38 -11.59
CA ARG A 696 -28.60 24.76 -12.00
C ARG A 696 -29.87 24.91 -12.85
N LYS A 697 -30.04 24.06 -13.87
CA LYS A 697 -31.28 24.00 -14.65
C LYS A 697 -32.51 23.76 -13.75
N TRP A 698 -32.39 22.85 -12.79
CA TRP A 698 -33.46 22.53 -11.84
C TRP A 698 -33.90 23.76 -11.04
N LEU A 699 -32.96 24.57 -10.56
CA LEU A 699 -33.24 25.81 -9.84
C LEU A 699 -33.89 26.88 -10.72
N THR A 700 -33.50 26.96 -12.00
CA THR A 700 -34.17 27.85 -12.98
C THR A 700 -35.63 27.44 -13.20
N ASP A 701 -35.89 26.13 -13.30
CA ASP A 701 -37.23 25.60 -13.57
C ASP A 701 -38.18 25.63 -12.35
N ASN A 702 -37.64 25.45 -11.12
CA ASN A 702 -38.43 25.19 -9.91
C ASN A 702 -38.34 26.29 -8.83
N VAL A 703 -37.36 27.20 -8.90
CA VAL A 703 -37.21 28.32 -7.95
C VAL A 703 -37.30 29.65 -8.71
N SER A 704 -36.17 30.14 -9.24
CA SER A 704 -36.14 31.29 -10.15
C SER A 704 -34.81 31.36 -10.91
N GLU A 705 -34.81 32.02 -12.06
CA GLU A 705 -33.59 32.35 -12.82
C GLU A 705 -32.60 33.15 -11.95
N LYS A 706 -33.10 34.09 -11.12
CA LYS A 706 -32.29 34.88 -10.16
C LYS A 706 -31.58 33.97 -9.14
N VAL A 707 -32.28 33.02 -8.53
CA VAL A 707 -31.68 32.09 -7.56
C VAL A 707 -30.68 31.17 -8.25
N SER A 708 -31.06 30.60 -9.39
CA SER A 708 -30.19 29.75 -10.20
C SER A 708 -28.87 30.44 -10.55
N ASP A 709 -28.93 31.71 -10.97
CA ASP A 709 -27.73 32.44 -11.39
C ASP A 709 -26.82 32.91 -10.25
N SER A 710 -27.36 33.08 -9.03
CA SER A 710 -26.64 33.62 -7.87
C SER A 710 -26.19 32.59 -6.84
N VAL A 711 -26.88 31.45 -6.71
CA VAL A 711 -26.44 30.36 -5.82
C VAL A 711 -25.08 29.82 -6.27
N ARG A 712 -24.30 29.32 -5.30
CA ARG A 712 -23.01 28.68 -5.54
C ARG A 712 -23.13 27.18 -5.34
N ILE A 713 -22.63 26.42 -6.31
CA ILE A 713 -22.61 24.95 -6.25
C ILE A 713 -21.16 24.47 -6.06
N GLN A 714 -20.83 23.99 -4.86
CA GLN A 714 -19.56 23.35 -4.53
C GLN A 714 -19.56 21.89 -4.99
N TYR A 715 -18.41 21.39 -5.47
CA TYR A 715 -18.19 19.97 -5.74
C TYR A 715 -17.40 19.31 -4.58
N GLY A 716 -17.91 18.20 -4.03
CA GLY A 716 -17.35 17.50 -2.86
C GLY A 716 -16.70 16.13 -3.12
N GLY A 717 -16.77 15.59 -4.34
CA GLY A 717 -16.34 14.22 -4.65
C GLY A 717 -14.81 14.04 -4.76
N SER A 718 -14.13 13.82 -3.63
CA SER A 718 -12.67 13.61 -3.52
C SER A 718 -11.81 14.63 -4.28
N VAL A 719 -12.12 15.91 -4.12
CA VAL A 719 -11.28 17.01 -4.60
C VAL A 719 -9.91 16.96 -3.95
N ASN A 720 -8.87 17.12 -4.76
CA ASN A 720 -7.47 17.11 -4.37
C ASN A 720 -6.66 18.02 -5.32
N ASP A 721 -5.36 18.14 -5.04
CA ASP A 721 -4.38 18.93 -5.80
C ASP A 721 -4.38 18.66 -7.31
N LYS A 722 -4.75 17.45 -7.74
CA LYS A 722 -4.61 16.99 -9.14
C LYS A 722 -5.87 17.14 -9.99
N ASN A 723 -7.03 17.41 -9.38
CA ASN A 723 -8.30 17.58 -10.11
C ASN A 723 -8.98 18.93 -9.83
N ALA A 724 -8.58 19.67 -8.81
CA ALA A 724 -9.14 20.99 -8.49
C ALA A 724 -9.02 21.99 -9.65
N ALA A 725 -7.95 21.94 -10.45
CA ALA A 725 -7.80 22.83 -11.61
C ALA A 725 -8.83 22.53 -12.72
N ASP A 726 -9.04 21.26 -13.06
CA ASP A 726 -9.94 20.85 -14.15
C ASP A 726 -11.42 20.95 -13.75
N LEU A 727 -11.72 20.68 -12.48
CA LEU A 727 -13.05 20.86 -11.90
C LEU A 727 -13.39 22.36 -11.74
N GLY A 728 -12.44 23.19 -11.29
CA GLY A 728 -12.66 24.63 -11.07
C GLY A 728 -12.78 25.46 -12.36
N GLN A 729 -12.54 24.85 -13.52
CA GLN A 729 -12.77 25.44 -14.85
C GLN A 729 -14.17 25.12 -15.42
N GLN A 730 -14.94 24.23 -14.78
CA GLN A 730 -16.26 23.86 -15.29
C GLN A 730 -17.28 24.99 -15.03
N PRO A 731 -18.11 25.38 -16.02
CA PRO A 731 -18.97 26.58 -15.92
C PRO A 731 -19.91 26.66 -14.71
N ASN A 732 -20.30 25.52 -14.14
CA ASN A 732 -21.26 25.43 -13.05
C ASN A 732 -20.65 24.91 -11.72
N ILE A 733 -19.32 24.78 -11.63
CA ILE A 733 -18.60 24.43 -10.39
C ILE A 733 -18.04 25.70 -9.74
N ASP A 734 -18.76 26.22 -8.73
CA ASP A 734 -18.45 27.50 -8.09
C ASP A 734 -17.56 27.35 -6.84
N GLY A 735 -17.03 26.15 -6.59
CA GLY A 735 -16.26 25.88 -5.39
C GLY A 735 -16.02 24.40 -5.10
N PHE A 736 -15.38 24.14 -3.95
CA PHE A 736 -15.09 22.79 -3.47
C PHE A 736 -15.47 22.59 -2.01
N LEU A 737 -15.85 21.36 -1.66
CA LEU A 737 -15.92 20.90 -0.26
C LEU A 737 -14.86 19.80 -0.05
N VAL A 738 -13.69 20.20 0.44
CA VAL A 738 -12.50 19.34 0.55
C VAL A 738 -12.52 18.55 1.85
N GLY A 739 -12.42 17.22 1.73
CA GLY A 739 -12.25 16.30 2.86
C GLY A 739 -10.79 16.06 3.24
N GLY A 740 -10.43 14.80 3.49
CA GLY A 740 -9.10 14.38 3.97
C GLY A 740 -7.91 14.62 3.02
N ALA A 741 -8.13 15.17 1.82
CA ALA A 741 -7.06 15.63 0.93
C ALA A 741 -6.37 16.93 1.41
N SER A 742 -7.02 17.69 2.30
CA SER A 742 -6.56 18.97 2.87
C SER A 742 -5.31 18.91 3.77
N LEU A 743 -4.54 17.80 3.73
CA LEU A 743 -3.57 17.43 4.78
C LEU A 743 -2.17 17.04 4.28
N LYS A 744 -1.83 17.14 2.98
CA LYS A 744 -0.56 16.61 2.44
C LYS A 744 0.09 17.46 1.33
N GLY A 745 1.42 17.54 1.38
CA GLY A 745 2.33 18.10 0.36
C GLY A 745 3.38 17.09 -0.15
N VAL A 746 4.27 17.53 -1.05
CA VAL A 746 5.11 16.68 -1.95
C VAL A 746 6.57 17.30 -1.98
N THR A 747 7.70 16.92 -2.66
CA THR A 747 8.06 16.23 -3.92
C THR A 747 9.59 16.01 -4.11
N TYR A 748 10.04 15.16 -5.08
CA TYR A 748 11.33 15.19 -5.89
C TYR A 748 12.69 14.55 -5.46
N GLY A 749 12.89 13.22 -5.54
CA GLY A 749 14.26 12.65 -5.72
C GLY A 749 14.54 11.32 -5.02
N GLY A 750 15.72 10.72 -5.23
CA GLY A 750 16.13 9.50 -4.50
C GLY A 750 16.50 9.78 -3.04
N ALA A 751 17.37 10.77 -2.79
CA ALA A 751 17.65 11.27 -1.44
C ALA A 751 16.42 11.97 -0.84
N VAL A 752 15.71 12.76 -1.64
CA VAL A 752 14.47 13.43 -1.27
C VAL A 752 13.31 12.47 -1.02
N ARG A 753 13.31 11.23 -1.54
CA ARG A 753 12.34 10.19 -1.14
C ARG A 753 12.60 9.71 0.28
N ARG A 754 13.87 9.71 0.73
CA ARG A 754 14.22 9.50 2.15
C ARG A 754 13.72 10.69 2.98
N ALA A 755 14.03 11.92 2.57
CA ALA A 755 13.61 13.16 3.22
C ALA A 755 12.15 13.60 2.91
N PHE A 756 11.31 12.77 2.28
CA PHE A 756 10.01 13.22 1.73
C PHE A 756 9.05 13.69 2.83
N THR A 757 9.09 12.98 3.97
CA THR A 757 8.33 13.29 5.18
C THR A 757 8.75 14.62 5.83
N GLU A 758 9.96 15.10 5.54
CA GLU A 758 10.49 16.38 6.05
C GLU A 758 10.17 17.52 5.07
N LEU A 759 10.44 17.30 3.79
CA LEU A 759 10.25 18.30 2.73
C LEU A 759 8.77 18.64 2.52
N SER A 760 7.88 17.66 2.72
CA SER A 760 6.42 17.87 2.79
C SER A 760 5.94 18.63 4.05
N ARG A 761 6.78 18.78 5.09
CA ARG A 761 6.53 19.64 6.27
C ARG A 761 7.09 21.05 6.09
N VAL A 762 8.22 21.19 5.40
CA VAL A 762 8.93 22.47 5.15
C VAL A 762 8.28 23.26 3.99
N GLY A 763 7.83 22.55 2.95
CA GLY A 763 7.11 23.14 1.82
C GLY A 763 8.01 23.72 0.72
N ALA A 764 7.60 23.52 -0.54
CA ALA A 764 8.46 23.70 -1.72
C ALA A 764 9.11 25.09 -1.85
N LYS A 765 8.41 26.19 -1.51
CA LYS A 765 8.99 27.55 -1.55
C LYS A 765 10.20 27.71 -0.61
N GLN A 766 10.14 27.14 0.61
CA GLN A 766 11.24 27.21 1.57
C GLN A 766 12.40 26.29 1.17
N VAL A 767 12.08 25.09 0.67
CA VAL A 767 13.07 24.15 0.13
C VAL A 767 13.84 24.76 -1.04
N ALA A 768 13.14 25.37 -2.01
CA ALA A 768 13.77 26.03 -3.15
C ALA A 768 14.67 27.19 -2.73
N ALA A 769 14.20 28.07 -1.83
CA ALA A 769 14.98 29.19 -1.30
C ALA A 769 16.20 28.78 -0.46
N LEU A 770 16.22 27.54 0.06
CA LEU A 770 17.39 26.95 0.70
C LEU A 770 18.31 26.25 -0.29
N ALA A 771 17.78 25.59 -1.33
CA ALA A 771 18.54 24.77 -2.27
C ALA A 771 19.25 25.58 -3.35
N GLY A 772 18.55 26.53 -3.98
CA GLY A 772 18.90 27.13 -5.27
C GLY A 772 18.52 26.23 -6.47
N ASP A 773 18.72 26.73 -7.69
CA ASP A 773 18.52 25.98 -8.94
C ASP A 773 19.88 25.60 -9.56
N SER A 774 20.14 24.31 -9.78
CA SER A 774 21.40 23.84 -10.40
C SER A 774 21.59 24.31 -11.86
N ARG A 775 20.53 24.74 -12.55
CA ARG A 775 20.60 25.39 -13.87
C ARG A 775 21.10 26.83 -13.79
N ASN A 776 21.14 27.39 -12.57
CA ASN A 776 21.79 28.67 -12.24
C ASN A 776 22.93 28.43 -11.24
N PRO A 777 24.13 28.03 -11.68
CA PRO A 777 25.22 27.65 -10.78
C PRO A 777 25.69 28.77 -9.83
N GLU A 778 25.44 30.04 -10.16
CA GLU A 778 25.69 31.17 -9.26
C GLU A 778 24.70 31.16 -8.08
N GLU A 779 23.39 31.13 -8.34
CA GLU A 779 22.35 31.00 -7.31
C GLU A 779 22.52 29.73 -6.47
N ALA A 780 22.84 28.59 -7.08
CA ALA A 780 23.09 27.35 -6.34
C ALA A 780 24.29 27.46 -5.38
N ARG A 781 25.40 28.09 -5.80
CA ARG A 781 26.56 28.35 -4.91
C ARG A 781 26.24 29.37 -3.83
N GLU A 782 25.48 30.42 -4.16
CA GLU A 782 24.99 31.39 -3.19
C GLU A 782 24.13 30.70 -2.11
N CYS A 783 23.21 29.82 -2.52
CA CYS A 783 22.34 29.08 -1.61
C CYS A 783 23.13 28.09 -0.74
N VAL A 784 24.13 27.38 -1.28
CA VAL A 784 25.07 26.56 -0.49
C VAL A 784 25.73 27.38 0.62
N LEU A 785 26.33 28.53 0.28
CA LEU A 785 27.02 29.39 1.25
C LEU A 785 26.06 29.98 2.29
N LYS A 786 24.84 30.38 1.89
CA LYS A 786 23.78 30.83 2.81
C LYS A 786 23.36 29.73 3.80
N ARG A 787 23.27 28.47 3.36
CA ARG A 787 22.99 27.33 4.27
C ARG A 787 24.12 27.11 5.28
N CYS A 788 25.38 27.11 4.84
CA CYS A 788 26.53 26.95 5.73
C CYS A 788 26.64 28.08 6.77
N LEU A 789 26.44 29.35 6.35
CA LEU A 789 26.39 30.49 7.25
C LEU A 789 25.29 30.38 8.31
N ALA A 790 24.08 29.95 7.90
CA ALA A 790 22.97 29.76 8.82
C ALA A 790 23.23 28.63 9.83
N ALA A 791 23.95 27.57 9.43
CA ALA A 791 24.34 26.47 10.32
C ALA A 791 25.39 26.92 11.36
N GLU A 792 26.45 27.61 10.92
CA GLU A 792 27.50 28.17 11.79
C GLU A 792 27.05 29.45 12.54
N CYS A 793 25.80 29.89 12.35
CA CYS A 793 25.22 31.12 12.92
C CYS A 793 26.00 32.42 12.60
N LEU A 794 26.77 32.43 11.51
CA LEU A 794 27.61 33.54 11.07
C LEU A 794 26.84 34.53 10.18
N SER A 795 27.02 35.84 10.41
CA SER A 795 26.58 36.84 9.43
C SER A 795 27.53 36.92 8.23
N PRO A 796 27.07 37.37 7.04
CA PRO A 796 27.93 37.57 5.88
C PRO A 796 29.12 38.52 6.14
N ALA A 797 28.96 39.50 7.03
CA ALA A 797 30.03 40.44 7.39
C ALA A 797 31.12 39.78 8.26
N GLU A 798 30.74 38.86 9.15
CA GLU A 798 31.69 38.10 9.97
C GLU A 798 32.50 37.12 9.12
N LEU A 799 31.87 36.45 8.14
CA LEU A 799 32.58 35.63 7.14
C LEU A 799 33.60 36.46 6.36
N VAL A 800 33.20 37.62 5.83
CA VAL A 800 34.09 38.52 5.10
C VAL A 800 35.27 38.98 5.97
N SER A 801 35.02 39.27 7.26
CA SER A 801 36.09 39.61 8.21
C SER A 801 37.01 38.43 8.54
N ALA A 802 36.50 37.20 8.53
CA ALA A 802 37.29 35.99 8.78
C ALA A 802 38.12 35.55 7.56
N LEU A 803 37.63 35.80 6.34
CA LEU A 803 38.34 35.54 5.07
C LEU A 803 39.43 36.58 4.75
N ALA A 804 39.39 37.76 5.37
CA ALA A 804 40.31 38.88 5.14
C ALA A 804 41.83 38.56 5.16
N PRO A 805 42.35 37.55 5.91
CA PRO A 805 43.76 37.15 5.83
C PRO A 805 44.20 36.54 4.48
N GLY A 806 43.27 36.08 3.64
CA GLY A 806 43.55 35.41 2.36
C GLY A 806 42.72 35.89 1.17
N VAL A 807 41.56 36.52 1.39
CA VAL A 807 40.64 36.99 0.35
C VAL A 807 40.33 38.48 0.56
N ALA A 808 40.38 39.28 -0.50
CA ALA A 808 40.05 40.70 -0.43
C ALA A 808 38.55 40.91 -0.15
N GLU A 809 38.18 41.95 0.61
CA GLU A 809 36.80 42.18 1.08
C GLU A 809 35.75 42.14 -0.05
N GLY A 810 35.96 42.91 -1.12
CA GLY A 810 35.04 42.92 -2.28
C GLY A 810 34.92 41.56 -2.97
N ARG A 811 36.01 40.76 -2.97
CA ARG A 811 36.03 39.41 -3.52
C ARG A 811 35.29 38.42 -2.63
N ALA A 812 35.41 38.54 -1.30
CA ALA A 812 34.57 37.76 -0.38
C ALA A 812 33.07 38.06 -0.58
N TRP A 813 32.71 39.33 -0.85
CA TRP A 813 31.34 39.72 -1.23
C TRP A 813 30.90 39.26 -2.63
N GLU A 814 31.81 38.90 -3.55
CA GLU A 814 31.48 38.21 -4.82
C GLU A 814 31.19 36.72 -4.56
N LEU A 815 32.09 36.05 -3.84
CA LEU A 815 31.94 34.63 -3.49
C LEU A 815 30.63 34.38 -2.73
N LEU A 816 30.30 35.26 -1.78
CA LEU A 816 29.02 35.25 -1.04
C LEU A 816 27.76 35.39 -1.90
N ARG A 817 27.88 35.90 -3.13
CA ARG A 817 26.78 36.01 -4.12
C ARG A 817 26.80 34.88 -5.15
N GLY A 818 27.66 33.87 -4.96
CA GLY A 818 27.74 32.71 -5.84
C GLY A 818 28.83 32.77 -6.92
N ALA A 819 29.74 33.76 -6.88
CA ALA A 819 30.85 33.80 -7.82
C ALA A 819 31.75 32.56 -7.69
N GLU A 820 32.31 32.10 -8.81
CA GLU A 820 33.18 30.92 -8.83
C GLU A 820 34.46 31.13 -8.02
N ALA A 821 34.81 30.16 -7.18
CA ALA A 821 35.94 30.20 -6.25
C ALA A 821 37.16 29.44 -6.79
N SER A 822 38.35 30.03 -6.69
CA SER A 822 39.61 29.29 -6.88
C SER A 822 39.85 28.27 -5.76
N SER A 823 40.74 27.31 -5.98
CA SER A 823 41.05 26.24 -5.00
C SER A 823 41.48 26.76 -3.62
N ASN A 824 42.16 27.91 -3.57
CA ASN A 824 42.56 28.54 -2.30
C ASN A 824 41.38 29.28 -1.63
N GLU A 825 40.50 29.89 -2.41
CA GLU A 825 39.31 30.60 -1.90
C GLU A 825 38.28 29.62 -1.35
N ILE A 826 38.02 28.50 -2.04
CA ILE A 826 37.08 27.46 -1.56
C ILE A 826 37.63 26.70 -0.34
N GLN A 827 38.96 26.50 -0.25
CA GLN A 827 39.58 25.99 0.98
C GLN A 827 39.43 27.00 2.13
N SER A 828 39.69 28.29 1.89
CA SER A 828 39.51 29.34 2.91
C SER A 828 38.06 29.43 3.39
N LEU A 829 37.08 29.28 2.49
CA LEU A 829 35.66 29.21 2.82
C LEU A 829 35.35 27.97 3.66
N ALA A 830 35.85 26.80 3.27
CA ALA A 830 35.64 25.54 3.98
C ALA A 830 36.24 25.56 5.40
N ASP A 831 37.45 26.10 5.54
CA ASP A 831 38.16 26.25 6.82
C ASP A 831 37.43 27.19 7.80
N VAL A 832 36.86 28.30 7.29
CA VAL A 832 36.10 29.27 8.11
C VAL A 832 34.68 28.79 8.43
N LEU A 833 34.05 28.06 7.50
CA LEU A 833 32.71 27.48 7.67
C LEU A 833 32.74 26.09 8.35
N ASN A 834 33.91 25.59 8.75
CA ASN A 834 34.08 24.29 9.42
C ASN A 834 33.47 23.09 8.64
N VAL A 835 33.49 23.14 7.31
CA VAL A 835 32.99 22.09 6.40
C VAL A 835 34.11 21.52 5.52
N ARG A 836 33.83 20.45 4.77
CA ARG A 836 34.77 19.96 3.75
C ARG A 836 34.60 20.78 2.47
N VAL A 837 35.65 20.92 1.67
CA VAL A 837 35.57 21.54 0.33
C VAL A 837 34.49 20.88 -0.54
N SER A 838 34.27 19.57 -0.42
CA SER A 838 33.19 18.84 -1.12
C SER A 838 31.80 19.37 -0.84
N ASP A 839 31.58 19.94 0.35
CA ASP A 839 30.26 20.35 0.83
C ASP A 839 29.89 21.75 0.32
N LEU A 840 30.88 22.46 -0.24
CA LEU A 840 30.74 23.74 -0.93
C LEU A 840 30.66 23.61 -2.47
N LEU A 841 30.85 22.40 -3.02
CA LEU A 841 30.80 22.17 -4.47
C LEU A 841 29.37 21.99 -4.98
N VAL A 842 29.11 22.57 -6.16
CA VAL A 842 27.86 22.44 -6.91
C VAL A 842 28.15 21.74 -8.24
N SER A 843 27.28 20.82 -8.65
CA SER A 843 27.22 20.33 -10.03
C SER A 843 26.16 21.14 -10.79
N PRO A 844 26.54 21.93 -11.81
CA PRO A 844 25.60 22.50 -12.77
C PRO A 844 24.74 21.41 -13.39
N LEU A 845 23.48 21.72 -13.71
CA LEU A 845 22.60 20.91 -14.54
C LEU A 845 22.49 21.58 -15.91
N GLU A 846 23.09 20.95 -16.92
CA GLU A 846 22.98 21.35 -18.33
C GLU A 846 21.68 20.79 -18.94
N ASP A 847 21.13 21.46 -19.95
CA ASP A 847 19.83 21.12 -20.55
C ASP A 847 19.80 19.67 -21.11
N GLU A 848 20.89 19.21 -21.74
CA GLU A 848 20.98 17.84 -22.26
C GLU A 848 21.25 16.75 -21.18
N GLU A 849 21.36 17.14 -19.90
CA GLU A 849 21.42 16.20 -18.77
C GLU A 849 20.04 15.94 -18.11
N GLU A 850 18.97 16.62 -18.54
CA GLU A 850 17.57 16.24 -18.24
C GLU A 850 17.17 14.97 -19.03
N VAL A 851 17.13 15.03 -20.37
CA VAL A 851 16.83 13.87 -21.23
C VAL A 851 18.11 13.25 -21.82
N VAL A 852 18.62 12.19 -21.19
CA VAL A 852 19.81 11.50 -21.69
C VAL A 852 19.44 10.34 -22.61
N VAL A 853 19.42 10.58 -23.92
CA VAL A 853 19.33 9.52 -24.95
C VAL A 853 20.72 8.90 -25.19
N THR A 854 20.79 7.57 -25.28
CA THR A 854 22.01 6.85 -25.70
C THR A 854 21.68 5.78 -26.73
N TYR A 855 22.00 6.11 -27.99
CA TYR A 855 21.84 5.20 -29.13
C TYR A 855 22.77 3.98 -29.05
N ALA A 856 22.31 2.85 -29.60
CA ALA A 856 23.01 1.58 -29.59
C ALA A 856 24.40 1.65 -30.25
N GLU A 857 24.60 2.48 -31.28
CA GLU A 857 25.92 2.72 -31.90
C GLU A 857 26.89 3.39 -30.93
N LYS A 858 26.44 4.45 -30.24
CA LYS A 858 27.21 5.18 -29.22
C LYS A 858 27.54 4.27 -28.03
N SER A 859 26.64 3.36 -27.68
CA SER A 859 26.88 2.33 -26.66
C SER A 859 27.95 1.31 -27.09
N GLN A 860 27.90 0.84 -28.34
CA GLN A 860 28.89 -0.11 -28.91
C GLN A 860 30.31 0.47 -28.94
N GLN A 861 30.47 1.77 -29.24
CA GLN A 861 31.77 2.45 -29.20
C GLN A 861 32.42 2.42 -27.80
N HIS A 862 31.62 2.26 -26.73
CA HIS A 862 32.06 2.25 -25.33
C HIS A 862 31.95 0.85 -24.68
N ALA A 863 31.76 -0.20 -25.49
CA ALA A 863 31.58 -1.56 -25.02
C ALA A 863 32.82 -2.08 -24.26
N ARG A 864 32.59 -2.77 -23.13
CA ARG A 864 33.63 -3.36 -22.29
C ARG A 864 33.55 -4.87 -22.37
N ARG A 865 34.61 -5.51 -22.87
CA ARG A 865 34.71 -6.98 -22.95
C ARG A 865 35.40 -7.55 -21.72
N MET A 866 34.76 -8.52 -21.10
CA MET A 866 35.26 -9.36 -20.01
C MET A 866 35.47 -10.80 -20.56
N ASN A 867 35.76 -11.79 -19.72
CA ASN A 867 36.02 -13.14 -20.21
C ASN A 867 34.74 -13.83 -20.69
N GLY A 868 33.66 -13.78 -19.89
CA GLY A 868 32.34 -14.31 -20.18
C GLY A 868 31.31 -13.28 -20.65
N TYR A 869 31.61 -11.97 -20.59
CA TYR A 869 30.61 -10.91 -20.84
C TYR A 869 31.07 -9.85 -21.84
N VAL A 870 30.12 -9.23 -22.54
CA VAL A 870 30.30 -7.89 -23.15
C VAL A 870 29.26 -6.94 -22.55
N LEU A 871 29.72 -5.84 -21.97
CA LEU A 871 28.90 -4.81 -21.34
C LEU A 871 28.84 -3.57 -22.22
N PHE A 872 27.65 -3.26 -22.72
CA PHE A 872 27.32 -2.08 -23.53
C PHE A 872 26.70 -1.01 -22.61
N PRO A 873 27.38 0.14 -22.34
CA PRO A 873 26.86 1.17 -21.44
C PRO A 873 25.60 1.85 -21.98
N GLY A 874 24.50 1.79 -21.24
CA GLY A 874 23.28 2.56 -21.55
C GLY A 874 23.36 4.02 -21.07
N ALA A 875 22.25 4.74 -21.20
CA ALA A 875 22.12 6.14 -20.79
C ALA A 875 22.28 6.36 -19.28
N ARG A 876 22.97 7.45 -18.90
CA ARG A 876 23.37 7.82 -17.53
C ARG A 876 23.59 9.34 -17.46
N THR A 877 23.18 9.99 -16.36
CA THR A 877 23.46 11.42 -16.08
C THR A 877 24.48 11.57 -14.94
N ARG A 878 25.24 12.67 -14.89
CA ARG A 878 26.26 12.91 -13.84
C ARG A 878 25.65 13.13 -12.47
N HIS A 879 24.46 13.72 -12.42
CA HIS A 879 23.63 13.91 -11.23
C HIS A 879 23.17 12.60 -10.57
N GLN A 880 23.40 11.45 -11.24
CA GLN A 880 23.10 10.11 -10.75
C GLN A 880 24.38 9.25 -10.77
N PRO A 881 25.40 9.57 -9.94
CA PRO A 881 26.72 8.92 -10.01
C PRO A 881 26.66 7.43 -9.67
N ASP A 882 25.61 6.94 -9.00
CA ASP A 882 25.38 5.53 -8.70
C ASP A 882 24.40 4.82 -9.66
N LEU A 883 23.67 5.53 -10.51
CA LEU A 883 22.81 4.89 -11.52
C LEU A 883 23.68 4.29 -12.64
N LYS A 884 23.59 2.98 -12.88
CA LYS A 884 24.38 2.30 -13.93
C LYS A 884 23.51 1.35 -14.74
N THR A 885 23.41 1.64 -16.03
CA THR A 885 22.60 0.94 -17.03
C THR A 885 23.50 0.16 -18.00
N PHE A 886 23.21 -1.11 -18.28
CA PHE A 886 23.97 -1.92 -19.22
C PHE A 886 23.04 -2.84 -20.02
N ASP A 887 23.25 -2.89 -21.34
CA ASP A 887 22.92 -4.08 -22.13
C ASP A 887 24.12 -5.04 -22.02
N MET A 888 23.88 -6.31 -21.69
CA MET A 888 24.90 -7.31 -21.47
C MET A 888 24.69 -8.52 -22.37
N GLU A 889 25.76 -8.93 -23.06
CA GLU A 889 25.84 -10.18 -23.81
C GLU A 889 26.62 -11.22 -23.01
N VAL A 890 26.04 -12.42 -22.85
CA VAL A 890 26.67 -13.56 -22.18
C VAL A 890 27.32 -14.46 -23.24
N LEU A 891 28.64 -14.49 -23.28
CA LEU A 891 29.46 -15.18 -24.27
C LEU A 891 29.50 -16.70 -24.04
N GLU A 892 29.89 -17.48 -25.06
CA GLU A 892 30.14 -18.93 -24.93
C GLU A 892 31.18 -19.28 -23.85
N SER A 893 32.07 -18.34 -23.54
CA SER A 893 33.09 -18.44 -22.49
C SER A 893 32.57 -18.19 -21.06
N ALA A 894 31.28 -17.86 -20.89
CA ALA A 894 30.68 -17.61 -19.59
C ALA A 894 30.43 -18.90 -18.80
N ALA A 895 31.40 -19.27 -17.98
CA ALA A 895 31.33 -20.40 -17.04
C ALA A 895 31.11 -19.93 -15.59
N PRO A 896 30.51 -20.76 -14.71
CA PRO A 896 30.39 -20.47 -13.29
C PRO A 896 31.74 -20.18 -12.64
N GLY A 897 31.98 -18.92 -12.25
CA GLY A 897 33.24 -18.49 -11.63
C GLY A 897 33.61 -17.02 -11.87
N GLU A 898 33.20 -16.39 -12.98
CA GLU A 898 33.38 -14.94 -13.17
C GLU A 898 32.27 -14.17 -12.45
N SER A 899 32.45 -14.05 -11.13
CA SER A 899 31.51 -13.42 -10.20
C SER A 899 31.45 -11.90 -10.39
N LEU A 900 30.22 -11.39 -10.40
CA LEU A 900 29.87 -9.98 -10.34
C LEU A 900 29.39 -9.67 -8.92
N SER A 901 29.88 -8.59 -8.33
CA SER A 901 29.33 -8.02 -7.09
C SER A 901 29.49 -6.49 -7.09
N CYS A 902 28.58 -5.79 -6.42
CA CYS A 902 28.61 -4.34 -6.23
C CYS A 902 27.68 -3.92 -5.09
N GLY A 903 27.97 -2.81 -4.40
CA GLY A 903 27.13 -2.25 -3.34
C GLY A 903 25.81 -1.60 -3.79
N LEU A 904 25.31 -1.94 -4.98
CA LEU A 904 24.12 -1.34 -5.59
C LEU A 904 23.04 -2.40 -5.79
N HIS A 905 21.78 -2.01 -5.57
CA HIS A 905 20.62 -2.84 -5.90
C HIS A 905 20.60 -3.03 -7.42
N THR A 906 20.52 -4.27 -7.90
CA THR A 906 20.56 -4.60 -9.34
C THR A 906 19.24 -5.23 -9.78
N PHE A 907 18.63 -4.70 -10.83
CA PHE A 907 17.57 -5.34 -11.59
C PHE A 907 18.15 -5.93 -12.89
N VAL A 908 17.57 -7.05 -13.32
CA VAL A 908 17.93 -7.81 -14.51
C VAL A 908 16.67 -8.16 -15.28
N TYR A 909 16.64 -7.95 -16.60
CA TYR A 909 15.60 -8.47 -17.50
C TYR A 909 16.20 -9.23 -18.67
N HIS A 910 15.60 -10.37 -19.03
CA HIS A 910 16.06 -11.25 -20.10
C HIS A 910 15.35 -10.98 -21.43
N PHE A 911 15.90 -10.06 -22.23
CA PHE A 911 15.36 -9.74 -23.55
C PHE A 911 15.98 -10.56 -24.71
N GLY A 912 16.96 -11.42 -24.41
CA GLY A 912 17.57 -12.37 -25.35
C GLY A 912 16.67 -13.54 -25.74
N SER A 913 17.09 -14.31 -26.76
CA SER A 913 16.39 -15.47 -27.33
C SER A 913 16.86 -16.83 -26.80
N GLU A 914 17.88 -16.86 -25.95
CA GLU A 914 18.51 -18.06 -25.41
C GLU A 914 18.70 -17.90 -23.90
N ALA A 915 18.25 -18.88 -23.12
CA ALA A 915 18.25 -18.83 -21.65
C ALA A 915 19.68 -18.86 -21.04
N VAL A 916 19.79 -18.37 -19.80
CA VAL A 916 21.05 -18.33 -19.03
C VAL A 916 20.87 -18.92 -17.64
N GLU A 917 21.92 -19.53 -17.08
CA GLU A 917 21.97 -19.84 -15.66
C GLU A 917 22.34 -18.55 -14.90
N LEU A 918 21.51 -18.14 -13.93
CA LEU A 918 21.89 -17.19 -12.87
C LEU A 918 22.27 -17.99 -11.63
N ARG A 919 23.52 -17.86 -11.21
CA ARG A 919 24.08 -18.47 -9.99
C ARG A 919 24.47 -17.39 -8.99
N TRP A 920 24.23 -17.61 -7.70
CA TRP A 920 24.62 -16.69 -6.63
C TRP A 920 25.11 -17.41 -5.37
N SER A 921 25.72 -16.66 -4.47
CA SER A 921 26.19 -17.12 -3.15
C SER A 921 25.31 -16.55 -2.04
N THR A 922 24.86 -17.41 -1.13
CA THR A 922 24.21 -17.00 0.12
C THR A 922 25.22 -16.34 1.06
N ARG A 923 24.75 -15.58 2.08
CA ARG A 923 25.62 -15.00 3.13
C ARG A 923 26.46 -16.04 3.91
N LEU A 924 26.10 -17.32 3.83
CA LEU A 924 26.79 -18.45 4.46
C LEU A 924 27.68 -19.25 3.48
N GLY A 925 27.91 -18.74 2.27
CA GLY A 925 28.76 -19.37 1.26
C GLY A 925 28.17 -20.58 0.53
N ALA A 926 26.97 -21.04 0.89
CA ALA A 926 26.23 -22.02 0.10
C ALA A 926 25.77 -21.37 -1.21
N SER A 927 25.95 -22.06 -2.35
CA SER A 927 25.55 -21.56 -3.66
C SER A 927 24.09 -21.89 -3.98
N ARG A 928 23.45 -21.03 -4.77
CA ARG A 928 22.12 -21.15 -5.36
C ARG A 928 22.23 -20.96 -6.87
N ALA A 929 21.35 -21.59 -7.63
CA ALA A 929 21.28 -21.41 -9.08
C ALA A 929 19.84 -21.54 -9.58
N THR A 930 19.54 -20.82 -10.66
CA THR A 930 18.26 -20.85 -11.37
C THR A 930 18.48 -20.57 -12.86
N ILE A 931 17.47 -20.82 -13.68
CA ILE A 931 17.48 -20.48 -15.11
C ILE A 931 16.64 -19.22 -15.31
N LEU A 932 17.20 -18.21 -15.96
CA LEU A 932 16.44 -17.10 -16.52
C LEU A 932 16.16 -17.38 -18.00
N ARG A 933 14.88 -17.45 -18.36
CA ARG A 933 14.37 -17.64 -19.71
C ARG A 933 14.11 -16.28 -20.38
N PRO A 934 13.97 -16.23 -21.72
CA PRO A 934 13.38 -15.08 -22.42
C PRO A 934 12.09 -14.60 -21.75
N GLY A 935 12.03 -13.31 -21.39
CA GLY A 935 10.91 -12.70 -20.67
C GLY A 935 10.99 -12.75 -19.14
N ASP A 936 11.91 -13.51 -18.54
CA ASP A 936 12.11 -13.51 -17.09
C ASP A 936 12.84 -12.25 -16.61
N SER A 937 12.65 -11.92 -15.33
CA SER A 937 13.36 -10.84 -14.65
C SER A 937 13.87 -11.27 -13.27
N SER A 938 14.86 -10.55 -12.74
CA SER A 938 15.39 -10.79 -11.41
C SER A 938 15.79 -9.50 -10.70
N TYR A 939 15.50 -9.43 -9.41
CA TYR A 939 16.14 -8.52 -8.47
C TYR A 939 17.34 -9.22 -7.82
N ILE A 940 18.42 -8.48 -7.57
CA ILE A 940 19.63 -8.89 -6.87
C ILE A 940 20.02 -7.77 -5.90
N ALA A 941 20.15 -8.11 -4.62
CA ALA A 941 20.48 -7.19 -3.53
C ALA A 941 21.96 -6.74 -3.55
N PRO A 942 22.30 -5.61 -2.89
CA PRO A 942 23.67 -5.14 -2.76
C PRO A 942 24.62 -6.22 -2.21
N LEU A 943 25.85 -6.21 -2.73
CA LEU A 943 26.98 -7.09 -2.37
C LEU A 943 26.80 -8.59 -2.65
N VAL A 944 25.63 -9.05 -3.14
CA VAL A 944 25.43 -10.44 -3.54
C VAL A 944 26.36 -10.80 -4.70
N GLU A 945 27.26 -11.76 -4.46
CA GLU A 945 28.07 -12.38 -5.51
C GLU A 945 27.20 -13.25 -6.42
N HIS A 946 27.23 -12.96 -7.72
CA HIS A 946 26.42 -13.65 -8.73
C HIS A 946 27.16 -13.77 -10.08
N SER A 947 26.88 -14.81 -10.85
CA SER A 947 27.41 -14.98 -12.21
C SER A 947 26.30 -15.41 -13.17
N PHE A 948 26.41 -15.00 -14.44
CA PHE A 948 25.57 -15.51 -15.52
C PHE A 948 26.40 -16.45 -16.39
N SER A 949 25.88 -17.63 -16.72
CA SER A 949 26.61 -18.64 -17.49
C SER A 949 25.75 -19.36 -18.51
N VAL A 950 26.40 -19.90 -19.54
CA VAL A 950 25.74 -20.68 -20.60
C VAL A 950 25.27 -22.02 -20.05
N ILE A 951 24.05 -22.44 -20.42
CA ILE A 951 23.50 -23.75 -20.09
C ILE A 951 23.96 -24.76 -21.16
N PRO A 952 24.79 -25.77 -20.84
CA PRO A 952 25.33 -26.67 -21.86
C PRO A 952 24.22 -27.47 -22.57
N GLY A 953 24.13 -27.34 -23.89
CA GLY A 953 23.14 -28.05 -24.71
C GLY A 953 21.72 -27.49 -24.68
N ALA A 954 21.51 -26.28 -24.14
CA ALA A 954 20.24 -25.58 -24.31
C ALA A 954 19.95 -25.29 -25.79
N ALA A 955 18.76 -25.65 -26.26
CA ALA A 955 18.26 -25.25 -27.56
C ALA A 955 17.66 -23.83 -27.50
N GLN A 956 17.46 -23.19 -28.65
CA GLN A 956 16.61 -22.00 -28.73
C GLN A 956 15.17 -22.40 -28.35
N GLU A 957 14.57 -21.68 -27.40
CA GLU A 957 13.25 -22.04 -26.90
C GLU A 957 12.15 -21.62 -27.90
N PRO A 958 11.29 -22.55 -28.37
CA PRO A 958 10.28 -22.26 -29.38
C PRO A 958 9.08 -21.52 -28.78
N GLY A 959 9.23 -20.20 -28.57
CA GLY A 959 8.19 -19.34 -27.99
C GLY A 959 8.02 -18.00 -28.72
N MET A 960 9.07 -17.18 -28.81
CA MET A 960 8.98 -15.82 -29.36
C MET A 960 9.41 -15.70 -30.83
N ASN A 961 8.62 -16.24 -31.75
CA ASN A 961 8.68 -15.89 -33.18
C ASN A 961 8.01 -14.53 -33.46
N GLY A 962 8.34 -13.52 -32.65
CA GLY A 962 7.93 -12.12 -32.80
C GLY A 962 9.15 -11.20 -32.90
N ALA A 963 9.01 -10.03 -33.52
CA ALA A 963 10.12 -9.12 -33.80
C ALA A 963 10.67 -8.36 -32.56
N ALA A 964 10.54 -8.91 -31.35
CA ALA A 964 10.75 -8.24 -30.07
C ALA A 964 11.78 -8.91 -29.13
N CYS A 965 12.61 -9.81 -29.66
CA CYS A 965 13.73 -10.40 -28.90
C CYS A 965 15.09 -10.00 -29.48
N GLY A 966 16.05 -9.73 -28.59
CA GLY A 966 17.46 -9.68 -28.95
C GLY A 966 17.96 -11.09 -29.29
N LYS A 967 18.84 -11.21 -30.29
CA LYS A 967 19.44 -12.51 -30.65
C LYS A 967 20.47 -12.94 -29.61
N GLY A 968 20.43 -14.22 -29.24
CA GLY A 968 21.34 -14.84 -28.29
C GLY A 968 21.03 -14.47 -26.83
N ARG A 969 21.99 -14.75 -25.94
CA ARG A 969 21.88 -14.51 -24.49
C ARG A 969 22.12 -13.03 -24.15
N ARG A 970 21.04 -12.24 -24.11
CA ARG A 970 21.06 -10.79 -23.84
C ARG A 970 20.25 -10.43 -22.59
N LEU A 971 20.87 -9.67 -21.69
CA LEU A 971 20.30 -9.22 -20.41
C LEU A 971 20.39 -7.71 -20.30
N PHE A 972 19.34 -7.06 -19.80
CA PHE A 972 19.36 -5.64 -19.45
C PHE A 972 19.53 -5.48 -17.94
N LEU A 973 20.58 -4.80 -17.53
CA LEU A 973 20.95 -4.58 -16.13
C LEU A 973 20.79 -3.10 -15.78
N VAL A 974 20.08 -2.81 -14.69
CA VAL A 974 20.03 -1.47 -14.09
C VAL A 974 20.41 -1.55 -12.62
N ARG A 975 21.35 -0.70 -12.20
CA ARG A 975 21.86 -0.62 -10.83
C ARG A 975 21.56 0.73 -10.22
N ILE A 976 21.12 0.76 -8.97
CA ILE A 976 20.72 1.97 -8.24
C ILE A 976 21.30 1.98 -6.81
N PRO A 977 21.55 3.17 -6.24
CA PRO A 977 21.86 3.29 -4.81
C PRO A 977 20.64 2.94 -3.95
N GLY A 978 20.90 2.49 -2.72
CA GLY A 978 19.87 2.21 -1.73
C GLY A 978 19.70 3.33 -0.70
N GLN A 979 19.47 2.92 0.55
CA GLN A 979 19.80 3.77 1.71
C GLN A 979 21.31 3.83 1.97
N LEU A 980 22.08 2.82 1.53
CA LEU A 980 23.55 2.84 1.50
C LEU A 980 24.06 3.81 0.41
N SER A 981 23.98 5.13 0.68
CA SER A 981 24.57 6.17 -0.17
C SER A 981 26.08 6.31 0.09
N GLY A 982 26.79 7.06 -0.75
CA GLY A 982 28.18 7.43 -0.49
C GLY A 982 28.39 8.16 0.84
N GLU A 983 27.39 8.91 1.32
CA GLU A 983 27.42 9.61 2.61
C GLU A 983 27.29 8.62 3.77
N THR A 984 26.28 7.75 3.74
CA THR A 984 26.07 6.69 4.74
C THR A 984 27.25 5.73 4.81
N LEU A 985 27.87 5.40 3.68
CA LEU A 985 29.07 4.58 3.63
C LEU A 985 30.32 5.31 4.17
N ALA A 986 30.43 6.63 3.95
CA ALA A 986 31.50 7.44 4.53
C ALA A 986 31.37 7.57 6.06
N GLU A 987 30.15 7.75 6.56
CA GLU A 987 29.87 7.74 8.01
C GLU A 987 30.15 6.36 8.61
N PHE A 988 29.64 5.28 8.02
CA PHE A 988 29.90 3.89 8.45
C PHE A 988 31.40 3.55 8.49
N ALA A 989 32.20 4.13 7.58
CA ALA A 989 33.65 3.97 7.57
C ALA A 989 34.35 4.60 8.80
N THR A 990 33.75 5.60 9.47
CA THR A 990 34.34 6.22 10.68
C THR A 990 34.34 5.30 11.90
N PHE A 991 33.36 4.39 11.99
CA PHE A 991 33.26 3.44 13.11
C PHE A 991 34.44 2.46 13.12
N SER A 992 34.86 2.07 14.33
CA SER A 992 35.82 0.97 14.52
C SER A 992 35.22 -0.37 14.07
N THR A 993 36.05 -1.40 13.84
CA THR A 993 35.60 -2.74 13.42
C THR A 993 34.48 -3.28 14.31
N HIS A 994 34.60 -3.14 15.63
CA HIS A 994 33.58 -3.58 16.58
C HIS A 994 32.33 -2.68 16.60
N GLY A 995 32.49 -1.37 16.33
CA GLY A 995 31.34 -0.48 16.15
C GLY A 995 30.49 -0.86 14.94
N ARG A 996 31.14 -1.19 13.82
CA ARG A 996 30.46 -1.61 12.56
C ARG A 996 29.61 -2.87 12.72
N GLU A 997 30.01 -3.80 13.58
CA GLU A 997 29.21 -5.00 13.91
C GLU A 997 27.88 -4.61 14.58
N ARG A 998 27.92 -3.69 15.55
CA ARG A 998 26.73 -3.23 16.31
C ARG A 998 25.84 -2.27 15.53
N VAL A 999 26.39 -1.45 14.63
CA VAL A 999 25.59 -0.60 13.74
C VAL A 999 24.73 -1.42 12.77
N GLY A 1000 25.15 -2.64 12.41
CA GLY A 1000 24.34 -3.55 11.59
C GLY A 1000 23.20 -4.24 12.34
N ALA A 1001 23.38 -4.50 13.64
CA ALA A 1001 22.35 -4.96 14.58
C ALA A 1001 22.83 -4.77 16.02
N GLU A 1002 22.11 -4.00 16.82
CA GLU A 1002 22.42 -3.88 18.25
C GLU A 1002 22.11 -5.18 18.99
N THR A 1003 23.03 -5.60 19.86
CA THR A 1003 22.99 -6.90 20.55
C THR A 1003 23.25 -6.80 22.05
N VAL A 1004 23.66 -5.63 22.56
CA VAL A 1004 23.92 -5.40 23.99
C VAL A 1004 23.30 -4.10 24.47
N GLN A 1005 22.96 -4.03 25.76
CA GLN A 1005 22.56 -2.77 26.38
C GLN A 1005 23.77 -1.83 26.47
N TRP A 1006 23.56 -0.50 26.39
CA TRP A 1006 24.64 0.49 26.35
C TRP A 1006 25.55 0.52 27.59
N TYR A 1007 25.13 -0.13 28.68
CA TYR A 1007 25.93 -0.44 29.86
C TYR A 1007 25.52 -1.81 30.45
N ASN A 1008 26.37 -2.33 31.35
CA ASN A 1008 26.17 -3.53 32.17
C ASN A 1008 26.12 -3.10 33.64
#